data_AF-A0A931YHX5-F1
#
_entry.id   AF-A0A931YHX5-F1
#
_cell.length_a   1.000
_cell.length_b   1.000
_cell.length_c   1.000
_cell.angle_alpha   90.00
_cell.angle_beta   90.00
_cell.angle_gamma   90.00
#
_symmetry.space_group_name_H-M   'P 1'
#
loop_
_entity.id
_entity.type
_entity.pdbx_description
1 polymer ?
#
loop_
_entity_poly.entity_id
_entity_poly.type
_entity_poly.pdbx_seq_one_letter_code
_entity_poly.pdbx_strand_id
1 'polypeptide(L)'
;LALGQASRYADLLALGRAMAAGEIAVLLVKDANPVFTLPEKSGFAAALGNVPFVVSFSGHLDETTARAHLVLPDLTPLESWGDYSPRAGVWGLMQPTMAPVPAVGPRREDLLDLLLKRAGETFPGVVTKATGDVLLDAGRALVPGGDKGPFRTKTFADYVRESWQPLARTVMPKVAFEVFWETALRRGGAWLEPAPAKVTLQPGLRLAAGPAALEGPADGLALMPVPSSRFYDGRGANKAWLHETPDPMTQLVYESWVEVAAETARAGGLVEGDVVRVASPHGQIELPVWVSDTLQPGVAAIPIGLGHAEYGRFARGLGQSPYGLLPVDPDPASGGRRWLAVRVTLTKVGRREKLATPAGVTEVDHQREIIETMPFKEAARLEKARQIPAHANLPSMYPALRYPEHRWGMTVDLDSCIGCQACVVACVAENNVPIVGKPQIDYGRSLHWLRVERWWDHGPAGAAAAHAREVPSGPGLSHAAEAAPGARPQARFLPMLCQHCEIAPCEPVCPVFAAYHTPEGLNAQVYNRCVGTRYCGNNCPYMVRRFNWFRFDWPAPMTLALNPDVTVRDRGVMEKCTMCVQRIIAGKDRARDEKRRPRDGEILTACQQTCPTQAITFGDLKDPRSRVSRLSASARGYHVLGELGTRPAVTYLKKVIRGPRG
;
A
#
# COMPACT_ATOMS: atom_id res chain seq x y z
N LEU A 1 21.17 -17.25 -3.49
CA LEU A 1 21.30 -15.79 -3.69
C LEU A 1 20.65 -15.11 -2.50
N ALA A 2 21.43 -14.66 -1.51
CA ALA A 2 20.86 -13.91 -0.39
C ALA A 2 20.49 -12.51 -0.90
N LEU A 3 19.23 -12.11 -0.75
CA LEU A 3 18.70 -10.76 -1.04
C LEU A 3 19.35 -9.62 -0.20
N GLY A 4 20.53 -9.84 0.40
CA GLY A 4 21.19 -8.95 1.35
C GLY A 4 22.50 -8.30 0.90
N GLN A 5 23.05 -8.64 -0.28
CA GLN A 5 24.17 -7.91 -0.90
C GLN A 5 23.70 -7.31 -2.22
N ALA A 6 23.15 -6.09 -2.16
CA ALA A 6 22.72 -5.37 -3.35
C ALA A 6 23.92 -4.73 -4.06
N SER A 7 24.03 -4.93 -5.36
CA SER A 7 24.94 -4.17 -6.22
C SER A 7 24.59 -2.69 -6.19
N ARG A 8 25.60 -1.84 -6.37
CA ARG A 8 25.44 -0.39 -6.42
C ARG A 8 24.92 0.06 -7.77
N TYR A 9 24.42 1.29 -7.82
CA TYR A 9 24.01 1.91 -9.08
C TYR A 9 25.18 2.01 -10.08
N ALA A 10 26.39 2.29 -9.59
CA ALA A 10 27.61 2.28 -10.40
C ALA A 10 27.91 0.92 -11.06
N ASP A 11 27.62 -0.20 -10.37
CA ASP A 11 27.82 -1.55 -10.91
C ASP A 11 26.85 -1.83 -12.06
N LEU A 12 25.61 -1.35 -11.95
CA LEU A 12 24.61 -1.45 -13.02
C LEU A 12 25.01 -0.64 -14.27
N LEU A 13 25.62 0.54 -14.08
CA LEU A 13 26.18 1.31 -15.19
C LEU A 13 27.42 0.65 -15.80
N ALA A 14 28.26 0.02 -14.97
CA ALA A 14 29.40 -0.76 -15.46
C ALA A 14 28.95 -1.95 -16.32
N LEU A 15 27.88 -2.66 -15.89
CA LEU A 15 27.23 -3.68 -16.71
C LEU A 15 26.75 -3.11 -18.05
N GLY A 16 26.11 -1.93 -18.04
CA GLY A 16 25.70 -1.22 -19.26
C GLY A 16 26.86 -0.99 -20.23
N ARG A 17 28.02 -0.55 -19.73
CA ARG A 17 29.23 -0.35 -20.54
C ARG A 17 29.80 -1.66 -21.08
N ALA A 18 29.87 -2.71 -20.26
CA ALA A 18 30.33 -4.03 -20.68
C ALA A 18 29.45 -4.62 -21.79
N MET A 19 28.12 -4.47 -21.68
CA MET A 19 27.18 -4.86 -22.73
C MET A 19 27.43 -4.05 -24.01
N ALA A 20 27.61 -2.74 -23.91
CA ALA A 20 27.88 -1.88 -25.07
C ALA A 20 29.19 -2.27 -25.78
N ALA A 21 30.22 -2.65 -25.02
CA ALA A 21 31.51 -3.12 -25.51
C ALA A 21 31.49 -4.55 -26.07
N GLY A 22 30.35 -5.27 -25.98
CA GLY A 22 30.24 -6.66 -26.45
C GLY A 22 30.91 -7.70 -25.54
N GLU A 23 31.24 -7.33 -24.30
CA GLU A 23 31.89 -8.22 -23.32
C GLU A 23 30.90 -9.23 -22.72
N ILE A 24 29.60 -8.97 -22.82
CA ILE A 24 28.54 -9.80 -22.26
C ILE A 24 27.92 -10.65 -23.37
N ALA A 25 28.21 -11.95 -23.37
CA ALA A 25 27.64 -12.90 -24.32
C ALA A 25 26.21 -13.32 -23.96
N VAL A 26 25.91 -13.47 -22.65
CA VAL A 26 24.61 -13.89 -22.14
C VAL A 26 24.23 -13.02 -20.94
N LEU A 27 23.01 -12.48 -20.94
CA LEU A 27 22.44 -11.76 -19.80
C LEU A 27 21.20 -12.49 -19.28
N LEU A 28 21.17 -12.77 -17.98
CA LEU A 28 20.00 -13.29 -17.27
C LEU A 28 19.39 -12.20 -16.40
N VAL A 29 18.12 -11.87 -16.64
CA VAL A 29 17.38 -10.83 -15.91
C VAL A 29 16.27 -11.50 -15.12
N LYS A 30 16.20 -11.29 -13.80
CA LYS A 30 15.12 -11.83 -12.96
C LYS A 30 14.36 -10.71 -12.26
N ASP A 31 13.07 -10.57 -12.58
CA ASP A 31 12.13 -9.58 -11.98
C ASP A 31 12.73 -8.17 -11.82
N ALA A 32 13.55 -7.75 -12.78
CA ALA A 32 14.28 -6.49 -12.75
C ALA A 32 14.01 -5.70 -14.04
N ASN A 33 13.79 -4.40 -13.88
CA ASN A 33 13.47 -3.51 -15.00
C ASN A 33 14.43 -2.29 -15.08
N PRO A 34 15.73 -2.53 -15.38
CA PRO A 34 16.72 -1.46 -15.55
C PRO A 34 16.38 -0.50 -16.70
N VAL A 35 15.70 -0.95 -17.76
CA VAL A 35 15.31 -0.07 -18.88
C VAL A 35 14.35 1.04 -18.42
N PHE A 36 13.43 0.73 -17.49
CA PHE A 36 12.55 1.74 -16.89
C PHE A 36 13.24 2.57 -15.79
N THR A 37 14.01 1.92 -14.92
CA THR A 37 14.55 2.57 -13.72
C THR A 37 15.80 3.41 -13.99
N LEU A 38 16.51 3.19 -15.10
CA LEU A 38 17.67 4.00 -15.52
C LEU A 38 17.23 5.19 -16.39
N PRO A 39 17.92 6.34 -16.32
CA PRO A 39 17.67 7.44 -17.25
C PRO A 39 17.96 6.96 -18.68
N GLU A 40 17.16 7.37 -19.66
CA GLU A 40 17.34 6.97 -21.06
C GLU A 40 18.76 7.27 -21.58
N LYS A 41 19.31 8.43 -21.18
CA LYS A 41 20.69 8.85 -21.48
C LYS A 41 21.78 7.93 -20.97
N SER A 42 21.47 6.97 -20.08
CA SER A 42 22.42 5.93 -19.67
C SER A 42 22.82 4.99 -20.81
N GLY A 43 22.03 4.96 -21.89
CA GLY A 43 22.26 4.07 -23.04
C GLY A 43 22.00 2.59 -22.73
N PHE A 44 21.48 2.24 -21.55
CA PHE A 44 21.32 0.85 -21.12
C PHE A 44 20.40 0.06 -22.07
N ALA A 45 19.31 0.67 -22.53
CA ALA A 45 18.39 0.04 -23.48
C ALA A 45 19.04 -0.27 -24.83
N ALA A 46 19.92 0.61 -25.31
CA ALA A 46 20.68 0.39 -26.54
C ALA A 46 21.76 -0.68 -26.32
N ALA A 47 22.48 -0.61 -25.20
CA ALA A 47 23.50 -1.60 -24.83
C ALA A 47 22.92 -3.01 -24.69
N LEU A 48 21.68 -3.14 -24.20
CA LEU A 48 20.98 -4.42 -24.11
C LEU A 48 20.83 -5.09 -25.50
N GLY A 49 20.66 -4.30 -26.56
CA GLY A 49 20.57 -4.80 -27.94
C GLY A 49 21.90 -5.35 -28.49
N ASN A 50 23.03 -5.05 -27.86
CA ASN A 50 24.34 -5.60 -28.24
C ASN A 50 24.62 -6.96 -27.62
N VAL A 51 23.82 -7.39 -26.63
CA VAL A 51 24.00 -8.69 -25.97
C VAL A 51 23.46 -9.80 -26.89
N PRO A 52 24.28 -10.78 -27.31
CA PRO A 52 23.84 -11.82 -28.24
C PRO A 52 22.65 -12.65 -27.74
N PHE A 53 22.55 -12.87 -26.43
CA PHE A 53 21.45 -13.64 -25.85
C PHE A 53 20.99 -13.08 -24.51
N VAL A 54 19.73 -12.68 -24.43
CA VAL A 54 19.11 -12.07 -23.25
C VAL A 54 17.94 -12.93 -22.84
N VAL A 55 17.98 -13.44 -21.61
CA VAL A 55 16.91 -14.24 -21.02
C VAL A 55 16.28 -13.45 -19.89
N SER A 56 14.95 -13.26 -19.95
CA SER A 56 14.19 -12.64 -18.86
C SER A 56 13.33 -13.68 -18.15
N PHE A 57 13.45 -13.70 -16.82
CA PHE A 57 12.57 -14.41 -15.88
C PHE A 57 11.63 -13.37 -15.26
N SER A 58 10.42 -13.27 -15.79
CA SER A 58 9.43 -12.28 -15.35
C SER A 58 8.00 -12.77 -15.59
N GLY A 59 7.11 -12.52 -14.65
CA GLY A 59 5.66 -12.77 -14.83
C GLY A 59 4.96 -11.75 -15.74
N HIS A 60 5.66 -10.70 -16.20
CA HIS A 60 5.07 -9.60 -16.96
C HIS A 60 5.99 -9.12 -18.09
N LEU A 61 5.39 -8.67 -19.20
CA LEU A 61 6.11 -7.92 -20.24
C LEU A 61 6.30 -6.47 -19.79
N ASP A 62 7.40 -6.22 -19.09
CA ASP A 62 7.93 -4.89 -18.78
C ASP A 62 8.90 -4.38 -19.87
N GLU A 63 9.39 -3.15 -19.76
CA GLU A 63 10.29 -2.55 -20.75
C GLU A 63 11.59 -3.34 -20.99
N THR A 64 12.15 -3.96 -19.95
CA THR A 64 13.38 -4.77 -20.09
C THR A 64 13.04 -6.13 -20.68
N THR A 65 12.00 -6.78 -20.17
CA THR A 65 11.53 -8.09 -20.63
C THR A 65 11.09 -8.06 -22.10
N ALA A 66 10.46 -6.97 -22.56
CA ALA A 66 10.07 -6.78 -23.96
C ALA A 66 11.24 -6.74 -24.95
N ARG A 67 12.48 -6.56 -24.44
CA ARG A 67 13.73 -6.55 -25.22
C ARG A 67 14.54 -7.84 -25.09
N ALA A 68 14.04 -8.83 -24.35
CA ALA A 68 14.70 -10.11 -24.18
C ALA A 68 14.50 -11.02 -25.42
N HIS A 69 15.49 -11.85 -25.70
CA HIS A 69 15.45 -12.86 -26.77
C HIS A 69 14.63 -14.09 -26.36
N LEU A 70 14.67 -14.43 -25.06
CA LEU A 70 13.90 -15.49 -24.46
C LEU A 70 13.19 -14.96 -23.22
N VAL A 71 11.87 -15.03 -23.20
CA VAL A 71 11.06 -14.71 -22.02
C VAL A 71 10.58 -16.02 -21.41
N LEU A 72 11.00 -16.26 -20.18
CA LEU A 72 10.55 -17.37 -19.36
C LEU A 72 9.62 -16.78 -18.29
N PRO A 73 8.30 -17.03 -18.37
CA PRO A 73 7.40 -16.66 -17.29
C PRO A 73 7.93 -17.22 -15.98
N ASP A 74 8.05 -16.41 -14.94
CA ASP A 74 8.47 -16.89 -13.62
C ASP A 74 7.24 -17.14 -12.74
N LEU A 75 7.43 -17.99 -11.73
CA LEU A 75 6.41 -18.28 -10.73
C LEU A 75 6.37 -17.20 -9.66
N THR A 76 5.18 -16.91 -9.15
CA THR A 76 5.04 -16.00 -8.02
C THR A 76 5.61 -16.61 -6.73
N PRO A 77 5.88 -15.79 -5.69
CA PRO A 77 6.27 -16.29 -4.38
C PRO A 77 5.30 -17.29 -3.73
N LEU A 78 4.04 -17.34 -4.18
CA LEU A 78 3.03 -18.29 -3.68
C LEU A 78 3.08 -19.66 -4.39
N GLU A 79 3.80 -19.75 -5.51
CA GLU A 79 3.85 -20.93 -6.39
C GLU A 79 5.22 -21.61 -6.38
N SER A 80 6.23 -20.99 -5.75
CA SER A 80 7.61 -21.44 -5.81
C SER A 80 8.25 -21.60 -4.42
N TRP A 81 9.21 -22.52 -4.35
CA TRP A 81 10.10 -22.65 -3.21
C TRP A 81 11.21 -21.60 -3.27
N GLY A 82 11.65 -21.13 -2.11
CA GLY A 82 12.82 -20.27 -1.99
C GLY A 82 13.11 -19.88 -0.55
N ASP A 83 14.05 -18.98 -0.38
CA ASP A 83 14.39 -18.39 0.91
C ASP A 83 14.77 -16.92 0.77
N TYR A 84 14.78 -16.21 1.89
CA TYR A 84 15.18 -14.81 1.95
C TYR A 84 15.85 -14.49 3.29
N SER A 85 16.75 -13.51 3.29
CA SER A 85 17.49 -13.09 4.48
C SER A 85 17.47 -11.57 4.59
N PRO A 86 16.40 -10.97 5.15
CA PRO A 86 16.19 -9.52 5.11
C PRO A 86 17.13 -8.75 6.05
N ARG A 87 17.59 -9.41 7.13
CA ARG A 87 18.62 -8.89 8.04
C ARG A 87 19.47 -10.05 8.57
N ALA A 88 20.65 -9.74 9.09
CA ALA A 88 21.48 -10.73 9.76
C ALA A 88 20.69 -11.43 10.87
N GLY A 89 20.82 -12.76 10.94
CA GLY A 89 20.12 -13.58 11.94
C GLY A 89 18.66 -13.91 11.60
N VAL A 90 18.12 -13.44 10.48
CA VAL A 90 16.76 -13.80 10.03
C VAL A 90 16.85 -14.49 8.69
N TRP A 91 16.41 -15.76 8.65
CA TRP A 91 16.26 -16.54 7.43
C TRP A 91 14.80 -16.93 7.28
N GLY A 92 14.10 -16.31 6.34
CA GLY A 92 12.73 -16.67 6.00
C GLY A 92 12.68 -17.74 4.92
N LEU A 93 11.72 -18.65 5.02
CA LEU A 93 11.47 -19.68 4.03
C LEU A 93 10.22 -19.34 3.22
N MET A 94 10.34 -19.39 1.90
CA MET A 94 9.24 -19.21 0.97
C MET A 94 8.68 -20.58 0.60
N GLN A 95 7.44 -20.83 1.02
CA GLN A 95 6.73 -22.09 0.79
C GLN A 95 5.61 -21.85 -0.22
N PRO A 96 5.50 -22.68 -1.27
CA PRO A 96 4.37 -22.59 -2.19
C PRO A 96 3.08 -22.97 -1.45
N THR A 97 2.06 -22.12 -1.56
CA THR A 97 0.72 -22.35 -1.02
C THR A 97 -0.28 -22.79 -2.08
N MET A 98 0.13 -22.77 -3.35
CA MET A 98 -0.67 -23.21 -4.48
C MET A 98 0.22 -23.83 -5.56
N ALA A 99 -0.38 -24.68 -6.40
CA ALA A 99 0.27 -25.12 -7.63
C ALA A 99 0.39 -23.95 -8.62
N PRO A 100 1.40 -23.95 -9.52
CA PRO A 100 1.53 -22.95 -10.57
C PRO A 100 0.24 -22.75 -11.36
N VAL A 101 -0.21 -21.51 -11.49
CA VAL A 101 -1.25 -21.14 -12.44
C VAL A 101 -0.64 -21.15 -13.84
N PRO A 102 -1.18 -21.92 -14.80
CA PRO A 102 -0.64 -21.95 -16.16
C PRO A 102 -0.58 -20.54 -16.76
N ALA A 103 0.59 -20.14 -17.24
CA ALA A 103 0.81 -18.82 -17.85
C ALA A 103 -0.02 -18.64 -19.15
N VAL A 104 -0.34 -19.75 -19.81
CA VAL A 104 -1.27 -19.84 -20.93
C VAL A 104 -2.51 -20.57 -20.45
N GLY A 105 -3.51 -19.83 -20.00
CA GLY A 105 -4.88 -20.33 -19.94
C GLY A 105 -5.45 -20.44 -21.35
N PRO A 106 -6.49 -21.26 -21.57
CA PRO A 106 -7.22 -21.26 -22.84
C PRO A 106 -7.64 -19.82 -23.14
N ARG A 107 -7.16 -19.26 -24.25
CA ARG A 107 -7.72 -17.99 -24.75
C ARG A 107 -9.20 -18.27 -24.96
N ARG A 108 -10.06 -17.40 -24.41
CA ARG A 108 -11.51 -17.45 -24.68
C ARG A 108 -11.68 -17.66 -26.19
N GLU A 109 -12.19 -18.83 -26.58
CA GLU A 109 -12.57 -19.17 -27.95
C GLU A 109 -11.42 -19.29 -28.98
N ASP A 110 -10.23 -19.79 -28.61
CA ASP A 110 -9.34 -20.29 -29.66
C ASP A 110 -9.94 -21.58 -30.26
N LEU A 111 -10.24 -21.54 -31.57
CA LEU A 111 -10.74 -22.68 -32.36
C LEU A 111 -9.87 -23.94 -32.14
N LEU A 112 -8.58 -23.75 -31.86
CA LEU A 112 -7.60 -24.79 -31.56
C LEU A 112 -7.92 -25.56 -30.27
N ASP A 113 -8.36 -24.89 -29.21
CA ASP A 113 -8.74 -25.55 -27.94
C ASP A 113 -10.01 -26.39 -28.09
N LEU A 114 -10.95 -25.93 -28.92
CA LEU A 114 -12.16 -26.69 -29.26
C LEU A 114 -11.80 -27.92 -30.10
N LEU A 115 -10.88 -27.78 -31.06
CA LEU A 115 -10.41 -28.87 -31.91
C LEU A 115 -9.62 -29.92 -31.13
N LEU A 116 -8.76 -29.50 -30.20
CA LEU A 116 -7.96 -30.41 -29.36
C LEU A 116 -8.83 -31.15 -28.35
N LYS A 117 -9.77 -30.47 -27.67
CA LYS A 117 -10.78 -31.14 -26.85
C LYS A 117 -11.59 -32.18 -27.63
N ARG A 118 -11.91 -31.90 -28.90
CA ARG A 118 -12.65 -32.83 -29.78
C ARG A 118 -11.78 -33.99 -30.28
N ALA A 119 -10.46 -33.81 -30.32
CA ALA A 119 -9.46 -34.84 -30.62
C ALA A 119 -9.07 -35.70 -29.40
N GLY A 120 -9.58 -35.40 -28.20
CA GLY A 120 -9.20 -36.10 -26.97
C GLY A 120 -7.82 -35.70 -26.42
N GLU A 121 -7.21 -34.64 -26.99
CA GLU A 121 -5.93 -34.11 -26.57
C GLU A 121 -6.15 -32.85 -25.75
N THR A 122 -5.71 -32.85 -24.48
CA THR A 122 -5.59 -31.61 -23.71
C THR A 122 -4.29 -30.93 -24.11
N PHE A 123 -4.33 -29.66 -24.54
CA PHE A 123 -3.13 -28.83 -24.59
C PHE A 123 -2.52 -28.89 -23.18
N PRO A 124 -1.33 -29.50 -22.98
CA PRO A 124 -0.64 -29.36 -21.72
C PRO A 124 -0.23 -27.89 -21.72
N GLY A 125 -0.99 -27.03 -21.05
CA GLY A 125 -0.63 -25.62 -20.91
C GLY A 125 0.85 -25.54 -20.54
N VAL A 126 1.58 -24.58 -21.11
CA VAL A 126 3.02 -24.46 -20.87
C VAL A 126 3.25 -24.46 -19.36
N VAL A 127 3.84 -25.55 -18.85
CA VAL A 127 4.10 -25.70 -17.42
C VAL A 127 5.28 -24.81 -17.11
N THR A 128 4.98 -23.65 -16.55
CA THR A 128 5.96 -22.69 -16.07
C THR A 128 6.81 -23.34 -14.98
N LYS A 129 8.14 -23.35 -15.16
CA LYS A 129 9.10 -23.79 -14.14
C LYS A 129 9.59 -22.59 -13.34
N ALA A 130 9.86 -22.76 -12.05
CA ALA A 130 10.51 -21.72 -11.27
C ALA A 130 11.91 -21.42 -11.84
N THR A 131 12.35 -20.16 -11.75
CA THR A 131 13.70 -19.76 -12.16
C THR A 131 14.78 -20.70 -11.62
N GLY A 132 14.68 -21.10 -10.34
CA GLY A 132 15.66 -22.01 -9.72
C GLY A 132 15.76 -23.37 -10.41
N ASP A 133 14.63 -23.97 -10.79
CA ASP A 133 14.60 -25.27 -11.49
C ASP A 133 15.18 -25.14 -12.90
N VAL A 134 14.88 -24.05 -13.60
CA VAL A 134 15.45 -23.76 -14.93
C VAL A 134 16.96 -23.66 -14.86
N LEU A 135 17.51 -22.95 -13.87
CA LEU A 135 18.95 -22.79 -13.69
C LEU A 135 19.63 -24.12 -13.34
N LEU A 136 19.00 -24.97 -12.53
CA LEU A 136 19.50 -26.32 -12.22
C LEU A 136 19.52 -27.22 -13.46
N ASP A 137 18.44 -27.22 -14.25
CA ASP A 137 18.34 -27.97 -15.51
C ASP A 137 19.40 -27.51 -16.52
N ALA A 138 19.54 -26.20 -16.72
CA ALA A 138 20.54 -25.62 -17.61
C ALA A 138 21.96 -25.94 -17.15
N GLY A 139 22.25 -25.82 -15.85
CA GLY A 139 23.55 -26.14 -15.28
C GLY A 139 23.95 -27.60 -15.48
N ARG A 140 23.01 -28.55 -15.32
CA ARG A 140 23.24 -29.97 -15.62
C ARG A 140 23.52 -30.23 -17.09
N ALA A 141 22.82 -29.54 -17.98
CA ALA A 141 22.99 -29.73 -19.42
C ALA A 141 24.29 -29.14 -19.95
N LEU A 142 24.73 -28.01 -19.39
CA LEU A 142 25.88 -27.24 -19.89
C LEU A 142 27.21 -27.61 -19.24
N VAL A 143 27.21 -28.11 -18.00
CA VAL A 143 28.44 -28.43 -17.26
C VAL A 143 28.70 -29.94 -17.28
N PRO A 144 29.81 -30.42 -17.89
CA PRO A 144 30.18 -31.83 -17.85
C PRO A 144 30.31 -32.33 -16.40
N GLY A 145 29.55 -33.36 -16.03
CA GLY A 145 29.49 -33.86 -14.65
C GLY A 145 28.75 -32.94 -13.66
N GLY A 146 27.97 -31.96 -14.16
CA GLY A 146 27.21 -31.01 -13.34
C GLY A 146 26.17 -31.68 -12.43
N ASP A 147 25.73 -32.89 -12.78
CA ASP A 147 24.86 -33.78 -12.00
C ASP A 147 25.52 -34.28 -10.70
N LYS A 148 26.85 -34.21 -10.59
CA LYS A 148 27.61 -34.57 -9.38
C LYS A 148 28.08 -33.34 -8.58
N GLY A 149 27.93 -32.15 -9.14
CA GLY A 149 28.44 -30.89 -8.59
C GLY A 149 27.36 -30.01 -7.95
N PRO A 150 27.37 -28.68 -8.17
CA PRO A 150 26.42 -27.76 -7.57
C PRO A 150 24.99 -27.88 -8.12
N PHE A 151 24.79 -28.58 -9.24
CA PHE A 151 23.48 -28.78 -9.89
C PHE A 151 22.91 -30.20 -9.67
N ARG A 152 23.41 -30.94 -8.69
CA ARG A 152 23.02 -32.33 -8.39
C ARG A 152 21.56 -32.51 -7.97
N THR A 153 20.96 -31.48 -7.37
CA THR A 153 19.58 -31.52 -6.88
C THR A 153 18.61 -31.44 -8.04
N LYS A 154 17.65 -32.38 -8.12
CA LYS A 154 16.69 -32.43 -9.23
C LYS A 154 15.79 -31.19 -9.26
N THR A 155 15.33 -30.76 -8.08
CA THR A 155 14.47 -29.59 -7.92
C THR A 155 15.14 -28.50 -7.09
N PHE A 156 14.67 -27.27 -7.25
CA PHE A 156 15.07 -26.14 -6.43
C PHE A 156 14.59 -26.27 -4.99
N ALA A 157 13.46 -26.96 -4.76
CA ALA A 157 13.01 -27.30 -3.41
C ALA A 157 14.05 -28.15 -2.66
N ASP A 158 14.61 -29.17 -3.33
CA ASP A 158 15.68 -30.01 -2.78
C ASP A 158 16.95 -29.19 -2.54
N TYR A 159 17.28 -28.27 -3.46
CA TYR A 159 18.40 -27.36 -3.31
C TYR A 159 18.27 -26.47 -2.08
N VAL A 160 17.10 -25.85 -1.85
CA VAL A 160 16.84 -25.02 -0.67
C VAL A 160 16.94 -25.86 0.60
N ARG A 161 16.35 -27.06 0.63
CA ARG A 161 16.46 -27.96 1.78
C ARG A 161 17.92 -28.31 2.08
N GLU A 162 18.70 -28.65 1.06
CA GLU A 162 20.11 -28.98 1.23
C GLU A 162 20.94 -27.77 1.68
N SER A 163 20.69 -26.59 1.12
CA SER A 163 21.41 -25.36 1.47
C SER A 163 21.15 -24.88 2.91
N TRP A 164 20.07 -25.36 3.53
CA TRP A 164 19.72 -25.08 4.93
C TRP A 164 20.39 -26.00 5.95
N GLN A 165 21.09 -27.07 5.53
CA GLN A 165 21.79 -27.96 6.47
C GLN A 165 22.89 -27.26 7.30
N PRO A 166 23.75 -26.40 6.73
CA PRO A 166 24.73 -25.63 7.52
C PRO A 166 24.06 -24.66 8.51
N LEU A 167 22.92 -24.10 8.12
CA LEU A 167 22.13 -23.22 8.98
C LEU A 167 21.57 -23.99 10.19
N ALA A 168 21.07 -25.20 9.98
CA ALA A 168 20.59 -26.07 11.05
C ALA A 168 21.66 -26.32 12.12
N ARG A 169 22.91 -26.57 11.69
CA ARG A 169 24.05 -26.76 12.60
C ARG A 169 24.41 -25.49 13.38
N THR A 170 24.12 -24.31 12.82
CA THR A 170 24.37 -23.01 13.47
C THR A 170 23.26 -22.66 14.46
N VAL A 171 21.99 -22.77 14.05
CA VAL A 171 20.84 -22.29 14.83
C VAL A 171 20.40 -23.32 15.89
N MET A 172 20.45 -24.62 15.55
CA MET A 172 20.01 -25.72 16.42
C MET A 172 21.01 -26.90 16.38
N PRO A 173 22.26 -26.73 16.84
CA PRO A 173 23.35 -27.72 16.67
C PRO A 173 23.07 -29.11 17.23
N LYS A 174 22.22 -29.22 18.24
CA LYS A 174 21.89 -30.48 18.94
C LYS A 174 20.62 -31.14 18.45
N VAL A 175 20.01 -30.63 17.37
CA VAL A 175 18.72 -31.11 16.85
C VAL A 175 18.94 -31.74 15.48
N ALA A 176 18.31 -32.89 15.25
CA ALA A 176 18.34 -33.55 13.96
C ALA A 176 17.78 -32.63 12.87
N PHE A 177 18.38 -32.68 11.67
CA PHE A 177 18.01 -31.77 10.57
C PHE A 177 16.51 -31.82 10.24
N GLU A 178 15.89 -33.00 10.25
CA GLU A 178 14.46 -33.16 9.97
C GLU A 178 13.57 -32.39 10.94
N VAL A 179 13.88 -32.46 12.24
CA VAL A 179 13.14 -31.71 13.27
C VAL A 179 13.37 -30.21 13.12
N PHE A 180 14.59 -29.78 12.78
CA PHE A 180 14.88 -28.38 12.45
C PHE A 180 14.07 -27.92 11.23
N TRP A 181 14.08 -28.70 10.15
CA TRP A 181 13.41 -28.37 8.88
C TRP A 181 11.89 -28.25 9.06
N GLU A 182 11.25 -29.19 9.74
CA GLU A 182 9.83 -29.10 10.09
C GLU A 182 9.51 -27.88 10.97
N THR A 183 10.38 -27.59 11.94
CA THR A 183 10.23 -26.41 12.79
C THR A 183 10.33 -25.13 11.98
N ALA A 184 11.29 -25.08 11.04
CA ALA A 184 11.47 -23.94 10.15
C ALA A 184 10.27 -23.75 9.23
N LEU A 185 9.77 -24.80 8.59
CA LEU A 185 8.54 -24.76 7.78
C LEU A 185 7.35 -24.21 8.58
N ARG A 186 7.12 -24.72 9.80
CA ARG A 186 5.99 -24.29 10.65
C ARG A 186 6.12 -22.86 11.14
N ARG A 187 7.32 -22.38 11.42
CA ARG A 187 7.57 -21.01 11.90
C ARG A 187 7.72 -20.01 10.75
N GLY A 188 7.93 -20.48 9.52
CA GLY A 188 8.21 -19.66 8.34
C GLY A 188 9.71 -19.33 8.14
N GLY A 189 10.62 -20.02 8.83
CA GLY A 189 12.05 -19.76 8.75
C GLY A 189 12.87 -20.14 10.00
N ALA A 190 14.05 -19.55 10.13
CA ALA A 190 14.93 -19.65 11.28
C ALA A 190 15.34 -18.25 11.76
N TRP A 191 15.44 -18.08 13.09
CA TRP A 191 15.75 -16.81 13.74
C TRP A 191 16.86 -17.02 14.76
N LEU A 192 17.86 -16.14 14.69
CA LEU A 192 18.99 -16.03 15.61
C LEU A 192 19.24 -14.54 15.86
N GLU A 193 19.37 -14.13 17.12
CA GLU A 193 19.80 -12.76 17.39
C GLU A 193 21.32 -12.65 17.14
N PRO A 194 21.77 -11.86 16.14
CA PRO A 194 23.17 -11.79 15.78
C PRO A 194 23.98 -11.04 16.86
N ALA A 195 25.22 -11.48 17.09
CA ALA A 195 26.13 -10.75 17.96
C ALA A 195 26.45 -9.36 17.37
N PRO A 196 26.54 -8.31 18.20
CA PRO A 196 26.95 -6.99 17.74
C PRO A 196 28.35 -7.03 17.09
N ALA A 197 28.49 -6.42 15.92
CA ALA A 197 29.78 -6.21 15.29
C ALA A 197 30.47 -4.99 15.90
N LYS A 198 31.74 -5.12 16.31
CA LYS A 198 32.56 -3.97 16.70
C LYS A 198 32.88 -3.16 15.44
N VAL A 199 32.40 -1.93 15.39
CA VAL A 199 32.74 -0.97 14.34
C VAL A 199 33.60 0.14 14.94
N THR A 200 34.63 0.55 14.21
CA THR A 200 35.48 1.69 14.58
C THR A 200 35.24 2.79 13.56
N LEU A 201 34.93 3.99 14.03
CA LEU A 201 34.88 5.16 13.14
C LEU A 201 36.29 5.39 12.59
N GLN A 202 36.43 5.42 11.27
CA GLN A 202 37.72 5.72 10.64
C GLN A 202 38.08 7.19 10.91
N PRO A 203 39.16 7.48 11.67
CA PRO A 203 39.60 8.84 11.90
C PRO A 203 40.03 9.46 10.57
N GLY A 204 39.46 10.60 10.19
CA GLY A 204 39.80 11.32 8.95
C GLY A 204 38.74 11.28 7.85
N LEU A 205 37.64 10.54 8.01
CA LEU A 205 36.48 10.67 7.11
C LEU A 205 35.82 12.04 7.31
N ARG A 206 36.31 13.05 6.58
CA ARG A 206 35.65 14.35 6.47
C ARG A 206 34.52 14.22 5.46
N LEU A 207 33.32 13.90 5.94
CA LEU A 207 32.12 14.16 5.15
C LEU A 207 32.08 15.66 4.87
N ALA A 208 32.10 16.06 3.60
CA ALA A 208 31.90 17.45 3.23
C ALA A 208 30.48 17.84 3.69
N ALA A 209 30.39 18.44 4.87
CA ALA A 209 29.15 18.95 5.42
C ALA A 209 28.83 20.27 4.72
N GLY A 210 28.22 20.17 3.54
CA GLY A 210 27.76 21.31 2.76
C GLY A 210 26.48 20.96 2.00
N PRO A 211 25.70 21.96 1.56
CA PRO A 211 24.57 21.72 0.68
C PRO A 211 25.01 20.97 -0.59
N ALA A 212 24.18 20.05 -1.06
CA ALA A 212 24.45 19.35 -2.32
C ALA A 212 24.57 20.38 -3.47
N ALA A 213 25.61 20.24 -4.28
CA ALA A 213 25.71 20.99 -5.53
C ALA A 213 24.65 20.47 -6.50
N LEU A 214 23.75 21.36 -6.95
CA LEU A 214 22.65 21.03 -7.86
C LEU A 214 22.92 21.61 -9.24
N GLU A 215 22.85 20.78 -10.28
CA GLU A 215 22.98 21.15 -11.68
C GLU A 215 21.69 21.80 -12.19
N GLY A 216 21.80 22.90 -12.96
CA GLY A 216 20.65 23.59 -13.54
C GLY A 216 20.58 25.08 -13.16
N PRO A 217 19.50 25.78 -13.56
CA PRO A 217 19.36 27.22 -13.34
C PRO A 217 19.38 27.59 -11.86
N ALA A 218 20.07 28.68 -11.51
CA ALA A 218 20.26 29.09 -10.11
C ALA A 218 18.95 29.45 -9.40
N ASP A 219 17.97 29.96 -10.15
CA ASP A 219 16.60 30.29 -9.75
C ASP A 219 15.64 29.08 -9.84
N GLY A 220 16.12 27.93 -10.30
CA GLY A 220 15.34 26.70 -10.42
C GLY A 220 15.07 26.02 -9.07
N LEU A 221 14.03 25.19 -9.04
CA LEU A 221 13.59 24.43 -7.87
C LEU A 221 14.41 23.15 -7.72
N ALA A 222 14.83 22.80 -6.51
CA ALA A 222 15.49 21.51 -6.27
C ALA A 222 14.51 20.35 -6.55
N LEU A 223 14.88 19.45 -7.45
CA LEU A 223 14.06 18.27 -7.74
C LEU A 223 14.21 17.24 -6.61
N MET A 224 13.08 16.74 -6.12
CA MET A 224 13.02 15.65 -5.15
C MET A 224 12.16 14.51 -5.70
N PRO A 225 12.77 13.49 -6.32
CA PRO A 225 12.06 12.26 -6.63
C PRO A 225 11.74 11.50 -5.33
N VAL A 226 10.48 11.15 -5.11
CA VAL A 226 10.03 10.51 -3.87
C VAL A 226 9.54 9.08 -4.15
N PRO A 227 10.06 8.04 -3.47
CA PRO A 227 9.50 6.71 -3.56
C PRO A 227 8.02 6.71 -3.21
N SER A 228 7.17 6.26 -4.15
CA SER A 228 5.74 6.14 -3.89
C SER A 228 5.50 5.06 -2.84
N SER A 229 4.68 5.33 -1.83
CA SER A 229 4.22 4.30 -0.88
C SER A 229 3.41 3.18 -1.56
N ARG A 230 2.88 3.45 -2.76
CA ARG A 230 2.04 2.55 -3.54
C ARG A 230 2.86 1.75 -4.55
N PHE A 231 3.77 2.41 -5.27
CA PHE A 231 4.48 1.80 -6.39
C PHE A 231 5.96 1.53 -6.12
N TYR A 232 6.51 2.10 -5.04
CA TYR A 232 7.92 2.06 -4.68
C TYR A 232 8.83 2.52 -5.83
N ASP A 233 9.51 1.59 -6.51
CA ASP A 233 10.41 1.82 -7.64
C ASP A 233 9.76 1.59 -9.01
N GLY A 234 8.46 1.26 -9.04
CA GLY A 234 7.70 0.88 -10.24
C GLY A 234 7.19 -0.55 -10.19
N ARG A 235 7.76 -1.44 -9.36
CA ARG A 235 7.33 -2.86 -9.30
C ARG A 235 5.85 -3.04 -8.93
N GLY A 236 5.27 -2.08 -8.20
CA GLY A 236 3.86 -2.08 -7.81
C GLY A 236 2.91 -1.53 -8.89
N ALA A 237 3.41 -0.96 -9.98
CA ALA A 237 2.60 -0.19 -10.93
C ALA A 237 1.57 -1.03 -11.70
N ASN A 238 1.75 -2.34 -11.87
CA ASN A 238 0.74 -3.18 -12.51
C ASN A 238 -0.28 -3.79 -11.51
N LYS A 239 -0.37 -3.24 -10.28
CA LYS A 239 -1.30 -3.71 -9.24
C LYS A 239 -2.50 -2.77 -9.12
N ALA A 240 -3.66 -3.23 -9.59
CA ALA A 240 -4.86 -2.42 -9.71
C ALA A 240 -5.33 -1.79 -8.39
N TRP A 241 -5.28 -2.53 -7.27
CA TRP A 241 -5.65 -2.01 -5.94
C TRP A 241 -4.79 -0.81 -5.51
N LEU A 242 -3.51 -0.78 -5.89
CA LEU A 242 -2.57 0.29 -5.49
C LEU A 242 -2.80 1.59 -6.28
N HIS A 243 -3.45 1.52 -7.45
CA HIS A 243 -3.83 2.71 -8.20
C HIS A 243 -4.97 3.49 -7.56
N GLU A 244 -5.98 2.78 -7.07
CA GLU A 244 -7.15 3.38 -6.44
C GLU A 244 -6.91 3.75 -4.97
N THR A 245 -5.91 3.12 -4.33
CA THR A 245 -5.48 3.49 -2.99
C THR A 245 -4.92 4.92 -3.00
N PRO A 246 -5.45 5.85 -2.17
CA PRO A 246 -5.00 7.24 -2.15
C PRO A 246 -3.55 7.36 -1.69
N ASP A 247 -2.79 8.31 -2.24
CA ASP A 247 -1.52 8.71 -1.63
C ASP A 247 -1.75 9.22 -0.19
N PRO A 248 -0.94 8.82 0.81
CA PRO A 248 -1.16 9.23 2.19
C PRO A 248 -1.23 10.76 2.39
N MET A 249 -0.40 11.52 1.68
CA MET A 249 -0.28 12.97 1.89
C MET A 249 -1.19 13.76 0.95
N THR A 250 -1.17 13.46 -0.35
CA THR A 250 -1.93 14.23 -1.34
C THR A 250 -3.34 13.68 -1.56
N GLN A 251 -3.61 12.43 -1.13
CA GLN A 251 -4.85 11.70 -1.41
C GLN A 251 -5.13 11.45 -2.89
N LEU A 252 -4.14 11.71 -3.76
CA LEU A 252 -4.26 11.51 -5.20
C LEU A 252 -4.21 10.02 -5.59
N VAL A 253 -4.92 9.68 -6.66
CA VAL A 253 -5.01 8.33 -7.22
C VAL A 253 -4.71 8.33 -8.73
N TYR A 254 -4.32 7.17 -9.28
CA TYR A 254 -4.07 6.92 -10.71
C TYR A 254 -3.04 7.78 -11.48
N GLU A 255 -2.52 8.87 -10.92
CA GLU A 255 -1.70 9.82 -11.69
C GLU A 255 -0.34 10.12 -11.07
N SER A 256 0.53 10.71 -11.89
CA SER A 256 1.76 11.40 -11.47
C SER A 256 1.49 12.89 -11.41
N TRP A 257 2.16 13.59 -10.50
CA TRP A 257 2.03 15.04 -10.32
C TRP A 257 3.39 15.64 -9.97
N VAL A 258 3.51 16.96 -10.11
CA VAL A 258 4.60 17.72 -9.50
C VAL A 258 4.05 18.52 -8.33
N GLU A 259 4.54 18.23 -7.13
CA GLU A 259 4.19 18.94 -5.91
C GLU A 259 5.11 20.15 -5.72
N VAL A 260 4.50 21.31 -5.48
CA VAL A 260 5.20 22.58 -5.21
C VAL A 260 4.62 23.24 -3.97
N ALA A 261 5.44 24.00 -3.25
CA ALA A 261 4.97 24.78 -2.11
C ALA A 261 3.97 25.86 -2.56
N ALA A 262 2.97 26.16 -1.73
CA ALA A 262 1.99 27.23 -2.01
C ALA A 262 2.64 28.59 -2.31
N GLU A 263 3.73 28.92 -1.63
CA GLU A 263 4.51 30.13 -1.89
C GLU A 263 5.15 30.12 -3.28
N THR A 264 5.76 28.99 -3.66
CA THR A 264 6.36 28.79 -4.99
C THR A 264 5.28 28.84 -6.08
N ALA A 265 4.11 28.26 -5.84
CA ALA A 265 2.98 28.32 -6.76
C ALA A 265 2.51 29.77 -6.97
N ARG A 266 2.33 30.55 -5.89
CA ARG A 266 1.95 31.97 -5.98
C ARG A 266 2.97 32.80 -6.74
N ALA A 267 4.26 32.65 -6.44
CA ALA A 267 5.33 33.37 -7.12
C ALA A 267 5.40 33.06 -8.62
N GLY A 268 5.15 31.80 -9.01
CA GLY A 268 5.10 31.36 -10.40
C GLY A 268 3.73 31.50 -11.09
N GLY A 269 2.73 32.04 -10.39
CA GLY A 269 1.34 32.12 -10.87
C GLY A 269 0.71 30.77 -11.19
N LEU A 270 1.18 29.67 -10.59
CA LEU A 270 0.69 28.31 -10.81
C LEU A 270 -0.57 28.04 -9.96
N VAL A 271 -1.55 27.33 -10.52
CA VAL A 271 -2.69 26.81 -9.76
C VAL A 271 -2.75 25.28 -9.87
N GLU A 272 -3.46 24.64 -8.94
CA GLU A 272 -3.62 23.19 -8.94
C GLU A 272 -4.23 22.71 -10.27
N GLY A 273 -3.67 21.62 -10.80
CA GLY A 273 -4.07 21.04 -12.08
C GLY A 273 -3.51 21.76 -13.31
N ASP A 274 -2.81 22.90 -13.17
CA ASP A 274 -2.03 23.44 -14.30
C ASP A 274 -1.00 22.39 -14.75
N VAL A 275 -0.97 22.09 -16.05
CA VAL A 275 0.07 21.22 -16.59
C VAL A 275 1.30 22.07 -16.89
N VAL A 276 2.40 21.70 -16.26
CA VAL A 276 3.69 22.34 -16.43
C VAL A 276 4.68 21.38 -17.07
N ARG A 277 5.54 21.94 -17.91
CA ARG A 277 6.77 21.29 -18.34
C ARG A 277 7.80 21.45 -17.23
N VAL A 278 8.23 20.32 -16.68
CA VAL A 278 9.31 20.22 -15.71
C VAL A 278 10.58 19.91 -16.50
N ALA A 279 11.52 20.85 -16.55
CA ALA A 279 12.75 20.69 -17.33
C ALA A 279 13.99 20.73 -16.43
N SER A 280 14.93 19.81 -16.67
CA SER A 280 16.28 19.80 -16.10
C SER A 280 17.32 19.81 -17.24
N PRO A 281 18.62 19.97 -16.94
CA PRO A 281 19.68 19.76 -17.95
C PRO A 281 19.65 18.36 -18.59
N HIS A 282 19.01 17.39 -17.95
CA HIS A 282 19.00 15.99 -18.36
C HIS A 282 17.77 15.61 -19.17
N GLY A 283 16.63 16.29 -19.01
CA GLY A 283 15.43 15.97 -19.76
C GLY A 283 14.25 16.85 -19.37
N GLN A 284 13.07 16.52 -19.91
CA GLN A 284 11.84 17.21 -19.58
C GLN A 284 10.66 16.24 -19.56
N ILE A 285 9.68 16.52 -18.69
CA ILE A 285 8.41 15.81 -18.58
C ILE A 285 7.28 16.81 -18.40
N GLU A 286 6.03 16.39 -18.65
CA GLU A 286 4.84 17.24 -18.41
C GLU A 286 3.99 16.64 -17.30
N LEU A 287 3.70 17.42 -16.26
CA LEU A 287 2.94 16.95 -15.11
C LEU A 287 1.93 18.00 -14.64
N PRO A 288 0.76 17.58 -14.15
CA PRO A 288 -0.13 18.47 -13.42
C PRO A 288 0.49 18.91 -12.09
N VAL A 289 0.28 20.18 -11.74
CA VAL A 289 0.74 20.77 -10.48
C VAL A 289 -0.20 20.38 -9.33
N TRP A 290 0.38 19.91 -8.23
CA TRP A 290 -0.28 19.83 -6.92
C TRP A 290 0.33 20.88 -5.99
N VAL A 291 -0.51 21.68 -5.34
CA VAL A 291 -0.06 22.74 -4.44
C VAL A 291 -0.08 22.24 -3.01
N SER A 292 1.03 22.38 -2.29
CA SER A 292 1.21 21.85 -0.94
C SER A 292 1.59 22.95 0.05
N ASP A 293 0.93 22.94 1.21
CA ASP A 293 1.25 23.83 2.33
C ASP A 293 2.33 23.26 3.25
N THR A 294 2.78 22.03 3.01
CA THR A 294 3.79 21.34 3.82
C THR A 294 5.14 21.19 3.13
N LEU A 295 5.17 21.25 1.80
CA LEU A 295 6.41 21.18 1.05
C LEU A 295 7.28 22.42 1.33
N GLN A 296 8.59 22.22 1.40
CA GLN A 296 9.55 23.32 1.53
C GLN A 296 9.52 24.20 0.27
N PRO A 297 9.47 25.54 0.40
CA PRO A 297 9.67 26.44 -0.73
C PRO A 297 11.00 26.17 -1.43
N GLY A 298 11.02 26.30 -2.76
CA GLY A 298 12.21 26.03 -3.58
C GLY A 298 12.44 24.56 -3.94
N VAL A 299 11.46 23.68 -3.66
CA VAL A 299 11.50 22.25 -4.01
C VAL A 299 10.36 21.92 -4.98
N ALA A 300 10.64 21.02 -5.93
CA ALA A 300 9.64 20.34 -6.76
C ALA A 300 9.71 18.84 -6.48
N ALA A 301 8.68 18.28 -5.83
CA ALA A 301 8.65 16.86 -5.48
C ALA A 301 7.82 16.07 -6.50
N ILE A 302 8.34 14.92 -6.94
CA ILE A 302 7.68 14.07 -7.95
C ILE A 302 7.73 12.61 -7.49
N PRO A 303 6.60 11.92 -7.32
CA PRO A 303 6.61 10.50 -6.97
C PRO A 303 7.16 9.64 -8.11
N ILE A 304 8.03 8.68 -7.80
CA ILE A 304 8.49 7.65 -8.74
C ILE A 304 7.54 6.45 -8.76
N GLY A 305 7.64 5.64 -9.82
CA GLY A 305 6.97 4.35 -9.96
C GLY A 305 5.80 4.31 -10.95
N LEU A 306 5.50 5.42 -11.63
CA LEU A 306 4.63 5.47 -12.81
C LEU A 306 5.46 5.91 -14.03
N GLY A 307 4.82 6.00 -15.21
CA GLY A 307 5.49 6.35 -16.47
C GLY A 307 6.04 5.15 -17.24
N HIS A 308 5.44 3.97 -17.05
CA HIS A 308 5.84 2.78 -17.78
C HIS A 308 5.37 2.85 -19.24
N ALA A 309 6.28 2.64 -20.19
CA ALA A 309 5.97 2.45 -21.60
C ALA A 309 5.38 1.07 -21.88
N GLU A 310 5.79 0.06 -21.10
CA GLU A 310 5.32 -1.32 -21.15
C GLU A 310 5.34 -1.87 -19.72
N TYR A 311 4.22 -2.31 -19.15
CA TYR A 311 4.21 -3.11 -17.91
C TYR A 311 2.79 -3.57 -17.57
N GLY A 312 2.17 -4.33 -18.48
CA GLY A 312 0.79 -4.78 -18.33
C GLY A 312 -0.25 -3.65 -18.40
N ARG A 313 -1.53 -4.03 -18.27
CA ARG A 313 -2.68 -3.16 -18.59
C ARG A 313 -2.92 -2.01 -17.61
N PHE A 314 -2.37 -2.07 -16.40
CA PHE A 314 -2.60 -1.03 -15.38
C PHE A 314 -1.48 -0.01 -15.26
N ALA A 315 -0.29 -0.29 -15.79
CA ALA A 315 0.85 0.61 -15.73
C ALA A 315 1.17 1.29 -17.06
N ARG A 316 0.92 0.59 -18.19
CA ARG A 316 1.28 1.07 -19.53
C ARG A 316 0.62 2.40 -19.86
N GLY A 317 1.45 3.39 -20.19
CA GLY A 317 1.01 4.72 -20.62
C GLY A 317 0.41 5.59 -19.52
N LEU A 318 0.55 5.20 -18.25
CA LEU A 318 -0.02 5.93 -17.12
C LEU A 318 1.06 6.76 -16.40
N GLY A 319 0.83 8.07 -16.29
CA GLY A 319 1.72 9.00 -15.61
C GLY A 319 3.05 9.23 -16.34
N GLN A 320 4.01 9.88 -15.67
CA GLN A 320 5.36 10.11 -16.18
C GLN A 320 6.38 9.91 -15.04
N SER A 321 7.60 9.49 -15.40
CA SER A 321 8.67 9.20 -14.45
C SER A 321 9.71 10.32 -14.39
N PRO A 322 10.19 10.74 -13.21
CA PRO A 322 11.26 11.73 -13.09
C PRO A 322 12.66 11.14 -13.34
N TYR A 323 12.81 9.84 -13.62
CA TYR A 323 14.15 9.23 -13.85
C TYR A 323 14.93 9.91 -14.98
N GLY A 324 14.24 10.35 -16.05
CA GLY A 324 14.86 11.08 -17.16
C GLY A 324 15.33 12.50 -16.84
N LEU A 325 14.94 13.05 -15.67
CA LEU A 325 15.39 14.37 -15.22
C LEU A 325 16.70 14.32 -14.42
N LEU A 326 17.16 13.13 -14.03
CA LEU A 326 18.32 12.94 -13.18
C LEU A 326 19.61 12.72 -13.99
N PRO A 327 20.78 13.09 -13.43
CA PRO A 327 22.06 12.76 -14.04
C PRO A 327 22.25 11.24 -14.09
N VAL A 328 22.99 10.79 -15.11
CA VAL A 328 23.37 9.40 -15.26
C VAL A 328 24.47 9.04 -14.26
N ASP A 329 25.40 9.94 -13.98
CA ASP A 329 26.59 9.65 -13.18
C ASP A 329 26.26 9.23 -11.74
N PRO A 330 26.94 8.19 -11.22
CA PRO A 330 26.77 7.78 -9.84
C PRO A 330 27.41 8.82 -8.90
N ASP A 331 26.97 8.80 -7.64
CA ASP A 331 27.63 9.53 -6.57
C ASP A 331 29.07 9.01 -6.39
N PRO A 332 30.10 9.88 -6.46
CA PRO A 332 31.50 9.42 -6.43
C PRO A 332 31.90 8.69 -5.14
N ALA A 333 31.26 8.99 -4.01
CA ALA A 333 31.62 8.40 -2.71
C ALA A 333 30.93 7.05 -2.47
N SER A 334 29.63 6.97 -2.75
CA SER A 334 28.80 5.80 -2.47
C SER A 334 28.63 4.86 -3.67
N GLY A 335 28.85 5.34 -4.89
CA GLY A 335 28.44 4.65 -6.12
C GLY A 335 26.91 4.55 -6.28
N GLY A 336 26.14 5.24 -5.44
CA GLY A 336 24.68 5.27 -5.46
C GLY A 336 24.14 6.24 -6.52
N ARG A 337 22.82 6.21 -6.73
CA ARG A 337 22.17 7.20 -7.59
C ARG A 337 22.14 8.57 -6.91
N ARG A 338 22.42 9.62 -7.67
CA ARG A 338 22.31 11.02 -7.23
C ARG A 338 20.85 11.49 -7.27
N TRP A 339 20.10 11.25 -6.19
CA TRP A 339 18.68 11.63 -6.09
C TRP A 339 18.43 13.13 -5.94
N LEU A 340 19.30 13.82 -5.20
CA LEU A 340 19.23 15.27 -4.98
C LEU A 340 20.45 15.92 -5.66
N ALA A 341 20.33 16.19 -6.96
CA ALA A 341 21.44 16.69 -7.78
C ALA A 341 21.06 17.70 -8.85
N VAL A 342 19.77 17.98 -9.05
CA VAL A 342 19.32 18.86 -10.15
C VAL A 342 18.34 19.91 -9.66
N ARG A 343 18.39 21.07 -10.32
CA ARG A 343 17.36 22.08 -10.31
C ARG A 343 16.50 21.94 -11.56
N VAL A 344 15.20 22.15 -11.39
CA VAL A 344 14.21 22.14 -12.47
C VAL A 344 13.53 23.48 -12.60
N THR A 345 13.16 23.82 -13.83
CA THR A 345 12.27 24.94 -14.13
C THR A 345 10.88 24.41 -14.44
N LEU A 346 9.87 25.22 -14.11
CA LEU A 346 8.46 24.93 -14.39
C LEU A 346 7.94 25.95 -15.39
N THR A 347 7.42 25.48 -16.52
CA THR A 347 6.81 26.35 -17.53
C THR A 347 5.41 25.87 -17.85
N LYS A 348 4.41 26.76 -17.78
CA LYS A 348 3.03 26.40 -18.13
C LYS A 348 2.93 25.97 -19.59
N VAL A 349 2.23 24.85 -19.82
CA VAL A 349 1.98 24.33 -21.18
C VAL A 349 0.70 24.94 -21.77
N GLY A 350 -0.19 25.48 -20.94
CA GLY A 350 -1.46 26.08 -21.38
C GLY A 350 -2.66 25.14 -21.36
N ARG A 351 -2.51 23.90 -20.86
CA ARG A 351 -3.62 22.98 -20.54
C ARG A 351 -3.72 22.72 -19.04
N ARG A 352 -4.88 22.26 -18.60
CA ARG A 352 -5.14 21.83 -17.21
C ARG A 352 -5.65 20.40 -17.18
N GLU A 353 -5.30 19.68 -16.14
CA GLU A 353 -5.72 18.31 -15.87
C GLU A 353 -6.32 18.23 -14.47
N LYS A 354 -7.47 17.55 -14.34
CA LYS A 354 -8.10 17.33 -13.04
C LYS A 354 -7.46 16.14 -12.36
N LEU A 355 -6.87 16.42 -11.20
CA LEU A 355 -6.26 15.43 -10.32
C LEU A 355 -7.35 14.71 -9.52
N ALA A 356 -7.44 13.39 -9.70
CA ALA A 356 -8.48 12.60 -9.03
C ALA A 356 -8.11 12.32 -7.57
N THR A 357 -9.05 12.63 -6.67
CA THR A 357 -8.94 12.35 -5.23
C THR A 357 -10.29 11.86 -4.68
N PRO A 358 -10.32 10.83 -3.83
CA PRO A 358 -11.53 10.46 -3.09
C PRO A 358 -11.72 11.29 -1.81
N ALA A 359 -10.77 12.17 -1.47
CA ALA A 359 -10.87 13.06 -0.33
C ALA A 359 -11.82 14.23 -0.61
N GLY A 360 -12.58 14.63 0.42
CA GLY A 360 -13.41 15.83 0.41
C GLY A 360 -12.69 16.98 1.10
N VAL A 361 -13.39 17.71 1.98
CA VAL A 361 -12.78 18.72 2.85
C VAL A 361 -11.73 18.06 3.74
N THR A 362 -10.53 18.63 3.78
CA THR A 362 -9.39 18.08 4.52
C THR A 362 -8.85 19.00 5.60
N GLU A 363 -9.59 20.03 6.03
CA GLU A 363 -9.17 20.96 7.08
C GLU A 363 -9.83 20.62 8.40
N VAL A 364 -9.06 20.54 9.50
CA VAL A 364 -9.63 20.22 10.82
C VAL A 364 -10.53 21.36 11.29
N ASP A 365 -11.81 21.02 11.45
CA ASP A 365 -12.79 21.85 12.14
C ASP A 365 -12.80 21.49 13.62
N HIS A 366 -12.19 22.34 14.45
CA HIS A 366 -12.12 22.14 15.91
C HIS A 366 -13.45 22.36 16.63
N GLN A 367 -14.52 22.78 15.93
CA GLN A 367 -15.88 22.83 16.47
C GLN A 367 -16.63 21.50 16.32
N ARG A 368 -16.07 20.56 15.55
CA ARG A 368 -16.67 19.25 15.30
C ARG A 368 -15.79 18.16 15.89
N GLU A 369 -16.39 17.24 16.65
CA GLU A 369 -15.69 16.12 17.28
C GLU A 369 -15.31 15.02 16.26
N ILE A 370 -14.51 15.38 15.25
CA ILE A 370 -14.08 14.49 14.16
C ILE A 370 -12.67 13.97 14.43
N ILE A 371 -11.70 14.88 14.58
CA ILE A 371 -10.30 14.51 14.78
C ILE A 371 -9.71 15.24 15.96
N GLU A 372 -9.70 14.52 17.08
CA GLU A 372 -9.41 15.10 18.37
C GLU A 372 -7.93 14.93 18.74
N THR A 373 -7.34 15.98 19.29
CA THR A 373 -5.98 15.97 19.83
C THR A 373 -5.99 16.23 21.33
N MET A 374 -4.92 15.82 22.02
CA MET A 374 -4.76 16.05 23.46
C MET A 374 -3.29 16.32 23.79
N PRO A 375 -2.96 17.37 24.57
CA PRO A 375 -1.60 17.60 25.03
C PRO A 375 -1.06 16.43 25.86
N PHE A 376 0.22 16.10 25.68
CA PHE A 376 0.88 15.02 26.42
C PHE A 376 0.75 15.14 27.95
N LYS A 377 0.88 16.36 28.49
CA LYS A 377 0.74 16.60 29.94
C LYS A 377 -0.67 16.28 30.44
N GLU A 378 -1.68 16.58 29.64
CA GLU A 378 -3.07 16.30 29.97
C GLU A 378 -3.36 14.80 29.89
N ALA A 379 -2.93 14.14 28.81
CA ALA A 379 -3.05 12.70 28.66
C ALA A 379 -2.43 11.95 29.85
N ALA A 380 -1.20 12.34 30.23
CA ALA A 380 -0.49 11.74 31.36
C ALA A 380 -1.21 11.98 32.71
N ARG A 381 -1.89 13.14 32.87
CA ARG A 381 -2.67 13.44 34.07
C ARG A 381 -3.94 12.59 34.15
N LEU A 382 -4.72 12.52 33.07
CA LEU A 382 -6.00 11.79 33.04
C LEU A 382 -5.79 10.28 33.20
N GLU A 383 -4.72 9.75 32.61
CA GLU A 383 -4.34 8.34 32.76
C GLU A 383 -4.02 8.01 34.22
N LYS A 384 -3.28 8.87 34.93
CA LYS A 384 -3.02 8.72 36.37
C LYS A 384 -4.30 8.83 37.22
N ALA A 385 -5.18 9.76 36.86
CA ALA A 385 -6.44 9.98 37.56
C ALA A 385 -7.50 8.91 37.26
N ARG A 386 -7.26 8.01 36.29
CA ARG A 386 -8.25 7.06 35.74
C ARG A 386 -9.58 7.74 35.37
N GLN A 387 -9.51 8.99 34.92
CA GLN A 387 -10.66 9.79 34.52
C GLN A 387 -10.91 9.59 33.04
N ILE A 388 -12.08 9.03 32.70
CA ILE A 388 -12.52 8.82 31.32
C ILE A 388 -13.29 10.08 30.88
N PRO A 389 -12.90 10.78 29.80
CA PRO A 389 -13.71 11.84 29.22
C PRO A 389 -15.11 11.30 28.90
N ALA A 390 -16.14 12.10 29.17
CA ALA A 390 -17.52 11.69 28.97
C ALA A 390 -17.78 11.38 27.49
N HIS A 391 -18.37 10.22 27.21
CA HIS A 391 -18.94 9.91 25.88
C HIS A 391 -20.45 9.71 26.01
N ALA A 392 -21.17 10.72 25.51
CA ALA A 392 -22.58 10.76 25.11
C ALA A 392 -23.51 9.66 25.65
N ASN A 393 -23.87 9.74 26.94
CA ASN A 393 -25.18 9.27 27.41
C ASN A 393 -26.26 10.25 27.00
N LEU A 394 -26.33 10.54 25.69
CA LEU A 394 -27.43 11.33 25.17
C LEU A 394 -28.72 10.54 25.37
N PRO A 395 -29.79 11.18 25.88
CA PRO A 395 -31.07 10.53 26.04
C PRO A 395 -31.54 10.05 24.67
N SER A 396 -32.06 8.84 24.63
CA SER A 396 -32.63 8.24 23.42
C SER A 396 -34.07 7.84 23.70
N MET A 397 -34.94 8.07 22.72
CA MET A 397 -36.31 7.56 22.73
C MET A 397 -36.37 6.06 22.39
N TYR A 398 -35.29 5.49 21.85
CA TYR A 398 -35.19 4.06 21.60
C TYR A 398 -34.86 3.31 22.89
N PRO A 399 -35.44 2.10 23.08
CA PRO A 399 -35.07 1.25 24.20
C PRO A 399 -33.59 0.85 24.13
N ALA A 400 -32.97 0.67 25.29
CA ALA A 400 -31.60 0.16 25.35
C ALA A 400 -31.53 -1.25 24.76
N LEU A 401 -30.64 -1.43 23.78
CA LEU A 401 -30.40 -2.74 23.18
C LEU A 401 -29.65 -3.65 24.17
N ARG A 402 -30.01 -4.93 24.19
CA ARG A 402 -29.35 -5.95 25.00
C ARG A 402 -28.54 -6.86 24.09
N TYR A 403 -27.30 -7.13 24.48
CA TYR A 403 -26.37 -8.00 23.76
C TYR A 403 -26.16 -9.29 24.57
N PRO A 404 -26.87 -10.40 24.25
CA PRO A 404 -26.89 -11.59 25.10
C PRO A 404 -25.53 -12.28 25.19
N GLU A 405 -24.86 -12.49 24.06
CA GLU A 405 -23.60 -13.25 24.01
C GLU A 405 -22.38 -12.35 23.86
N HIS A 406 -22.29 -11.59 22.78
CA HIS A 406 -21.14 -10.78 22.41
C HIS A 406 -21.54 -9.34 22.10
N ARG A 407 -20.61 -8.40 22.25
CA ARG A 407 -20.75 -7.03 21.73
C ARG A 407 -19.49 -6.68 20.97
N TRP A 408 -19.49 -6.87 19.65
CA TRP A 408 -18.32 -6.59 18.84
C TRP A 408 -18.06 -5.09 18.73
N GLY A 409 -16.80 -4.70 18.93
CA GLY A 409 -16.38 -3.30 18.82
C GLY A 409 -14.96 -3.18 18.32
N MET A 410 -14.56 -1.94 18.07
CA MET A 410 -13.24 -1.61 17.55
C MET A 410 -12.70 -0.35 18.23
N THR A 411 -11.40 -0.29 18.46
CA THR A 411 -10.71 0.95 18.81
C THR A 411 -9.69 1.33 17.75
N VAL A 412 -9.57 2.63 17.47
CA VAL A 412 -8.60 3.17 16.51
C VAL A 412 -7.71 4.21 17.20
N ASP A 413 -6.43 3.91 17.36
CA ASP A 413 -5.44 4.83 17.94
C ASP A 413 -4.90 5.80 16.90
N LEU A 414 -5.34 7.06 16.97
CA LEU A 414 -4.92 8.11 16.05
C LEU A 414 -3.47 8.57 16.27
N ASP A 415 -2.89 8.27 17.43
CA ASP A 415 -1.48 8.61 17.66
C ASP A 415 -0.54 7.64 16.94
N SER A 416 -0.93 6.36 16.90
CA SER A 416 -0.20 5.28 16.22
C SER A 416 -0.49 5.22 14.71
N CYS A 417 -1.57 5.85 14.22
CA CYS A 417 -1.91 5.86 12.80
C CYS A 417 -0.97 6.76 12.00
N ILE A 418 -0.24 6.16 11.04
CA ILE A 418 0.73 6.86 10.17
C ILE A 418 0.22 7.09 8.74
N GLY A 419 -1.07 6.81 8.46
CA GLY A 419 -1.62 7.04 7.12
C GLY A 419 -1.20 6.03 6.05
N CYS A 420 -0.59 4.89 6.39
CA CYS A 420 0.02 3.96 5.43
C CYS A 420 -0.92 3.28 4.41
N GLN A 421 -2.24 3.44 4.52
CA GLN A 421 -3.27 2.85 3.65
C GLN A 421 -3.32 1.31 3.56
N ALA A 422 -2.46 0.57 4.27
CA ALA A 422 -2.46 -0.89 4.25
C ALA A 422 -3.83 -1.48 4.64
N CYS A 423 -4.51 -0.86 5.62
CA CYS A 423 -5.85 -1.25 6.05
C CYS A 423 -6.94 -1.06 4.98
N VAL A 424 -6.76 -0.12 4.04
CA VAL A 424 -7.66 0.06 2.89
C VAL A 424 -7.50 -1.11 1.92
N VAL A 425 -6.26 -1.40 1.50
CA VAL A 425 -5.97 -2.50 0.57
C VAL A 425 -6.37 -3.85 1.16
N ALA A 426 -6.12 -4.09 2.44
CA ALA A 426 -6.54 -5.33 3.09
C ALA A 426 -8.06 -5.47 3.16
N CYS A 427 -8.79 -4.36 3.38
CA CYS A 427 -10.25 -4.40 3.35
C CYS A 427 -10.77 -4.72 1.94
N VAL A 428 -10.14 -4.17 0.91
CA VAL A 428 -10.44 -4.46 -0.50
C VAL A 428 -10.22 -5.93 -0.83
N ALA A 429 -9.03 -6.46 -0.49
CA ALA A 429 -8.65 -7.85 -0.74
C ALA A 429 -9.54 -8.85 0.01
N GLU A 430 -9.77 -8.62 1.30
CA GLU A 430 -10.53 -9.54 2.16
C GLU A 430 -12.00 -9.59 1.78
N ASN A 431 -12.59 -8.46 1.39
CA ASN A 431 -14.03 -8.33 1.21
C ASN A 431 -14.43 -8.18 -0.25
N ASN A 432 -13.63 -8.65 -1.20
CA ASN A 432 -13.96 -8.66 -2.64
C ASN A 432 -14.44 -7.30 -3.16
N VAL A 433 -13.87 -6.19 -2.68
CA VAL A 433 -14.25 -4.85 -3.11
C VAL A 433 -13.65 -4.61 -4.51
N PRO A 434 -14.45 -4.26 -5.52
CA PRO A 434 -13.92 -4.01 -6.85
C PRO A 434 -13.26 -2.64 -6.94
N ILE A 435 -12.41 -2.47 -7.95
CA ILE A 435 -11.86 -1.17 -8.35
C ILE A 435 -12.79 -0.48 -9.37
N VAL A 436 -12.92 0.84 -9.29
CA VAL A 436 -13.85 1.64 -10.12
C VAL A 436 -13.18 2.46 -11.23
N GLY A 437 -11.88 2.74 -11.10
CA GLY A 437 -11.14 3.55 -12.07
C GLY A 437 -11.21 5.07 -11.82
N LYS A 438 -10.24 5.79 -12.38
CA LYS A 438 -10.06 7.25 -12.20
C LYS A 438 -11.35 8.07 -12.40
N PRO A 439 -12.13 7.91 -13.50
CA PRO A 439 -13.30 8.75 -13.73
C PRO A 439 -14.39 8.60 -12.67
N GLN A 440 -14.50 7.41 -12.06
CA GLN A 440 -15.50 7.16 -11.04
C GLN A 440 -15.06 7.68 -9.67
N ILE A 441 -13.76 7.63 -9.35
CA ILE A 441 -13.22 8.33 -8.17
C ILE A 441 -13.46 9.82 -8.28
N ASP A 442 -13.21 10.40 -9.45
CA ASP A 442 -13.44 11.83 -9.70
C ASP A 442 -14.90 12.26 -9.54
N TYR A 443 -15.84 11.35 -9.80
CA TYR A 443 -17.27 11.53 -9.55
C TYR A 443 -17.68 11.26 -8.09
N GLY A 444 -16.75 10.90 -7.20
CA GLY A 444 -17.02 10.56 -5.80
C GLY A 444 -17.62 9.16 -5.59
N ARG A 445 -17.45 8.24 -6.54
CA ARG A 445 -18.01 6.87 -6.51
C ARG A 445 -16.99 5.81 -6.09
N SER A 446 -16.08 6.15 -5.18
CA SER A 446 -15.17 5.18 -4.58
C SER A 446 -15.93 4.09 -3.81
N LEU A 447 -15.47 2.84 -3.94
CA LEU A 447 -16.04 1.69 -3.23
C LEU A 447 -15.28 1.32 -1.95
N HIS A 448 -14.29 2.10 -1.52
CA HIS A 448 -13.56 1.84 -0.29
C HIS A 448 -14.48 1.86 0.94
N TRP A 449 -14.57 0.72 1.64
CA TRP A 449 -15.35 0.52 2.87
C TRP A 449 -14.69 1.14 4.10
N LEU A 450 -13.36 1.22 4.06
CA LEU A 450 -12.51 1.93 5.00
C LEU A 450 -11.71 2.92 4.17
N ARG A 451 -11.67 4.17 4.61
CA ARG A 451 -10.82 5.22 4.01
C ARG A 451 -9.94 5.81 5.09
N VAL A 452 -8.68 6.06 4.78
CA VAL A 452 -7.79 6.81 5.68
C VAL A 452 -7.73 8.23 5.17
N GLU A 453 -8.46 9.11 5.85
CA GLU A 453 -8.54 10.52 5.55
C GLU A 453 -7.32 11.24 6.13
N ARG A 454 -6.71 12.12 5.34
CA ARG A 454 -5.72 13.08 5.84
C ARG A 454 -6.42 14.42 6.10
N TRP A 455 -6.25 14.92 7.31
CA TRP A 455 -6.70 16.23 7.75
C TRP A 455 -5.50 17.15 8.03
N TRP A 456 -5.62 18.44 7.72
CA TRP A 456 -4.66 19.49 8.00
C TRP A 456 -5.08 20.22 9.26
N ASP A 457 -4.20 20.18 10.26
CA ASP A 457 -4.40 20.83 11.55
C ASP A 457 -3.48 22.06 11.64
N HIS A 458 -4.07 23.24 11.54
CA HIS A 458 -3.36 24.54 11.70
C HIS A 458 -3.23 24.95 13.17
N GLY A 459 -3.60 24.06 14.09
CA GLY A 459 -3.63 24.32 15.53
C GLY A 459 -4.73 25.29 15.96
N PRO A 460 -4.85 25.54 17.28
CA PRO A 460 -5.93 26.36 17.84
C PRO A 460 -5.92 27.82 17.35
N ALA A 461 -4.73 28.38 17.08
CA ALA A 461 -4.59 29.75 16.59
C ALA A 461 -4.93 29.90 15.09
N GLY A 462 -4.69 28.86 14.28
CA GLY A 462 -5.06 28.84 12.87
C GLY A 462 -6.56 28.57 12.64
N ALA A 463 -7.19 27.78 13.52
CA ALA A 463 -8.61 27.47 13.46
C ALA A 463 -9.50 28.72 13.55
N ALA A 464 -9.15 29.68 14.41
CA ALA A 464 -9.88 30.95 14.55
C ALA A 464 -9.91 31.80 13.26
N ALA A 465 -8.89 31.68 12.40
CA ALA A 465 -8.83 32.40 11.12
C ALA A 465 -9.63 31.70 9.99
N ALA A 466 -9.80 30.39 10.06
CA ALA A 466 -10.57 29.61 9.08
C ALA A 466 -12.08 29.84 9.19
N HIS A 467 -12.60 30.10 10.41
CA HIS A 467 -14.03 30.29 10.68
C HIS A 467 -14.59 31.66 10.26
N ALA A 468 -13.74 32.64 9.96
CA ALA A 468 -14.16 33.99 9.57
C ALA A 468 -14.43 34.16 8.06
N ARG A 469 -14.32 33.09 7.27
CA ARG A 469 -14.40 33.15 5.79
C ARG A 469 -15.59 32.32 5.30
N GLU A 470 -16.52 32.96 4.60
CA GLU A 470 -17.54 32.25 3.81
C GLU A 470 -16.85 31.23 2.91
N VAL A 471 -17.30 29.97 2.93
CA VAL A 471 -16.79 28.90 2.06
C VAL A 471 -17.08 29.30 0.61
N PRO A 472 -16.09 29.69 -0.21
CA PRO A 472 -16.35 29.98 -1.61
C PRO A 472 -16.56 28.65 -2.31
N SER A 473 -17.68 28.51 -2.99
CA SER A 473 -18.01 27.35 -3.84
C SER A 473 -17.19 27.43 -5.14
N GLY A 474 -15.97 26.90 -5.12
CA GLY A 474 -15.10 26.83 -6.31
C GLY A 474 -14.14 25.62 -6.27
N PRO A 475 -13.91 24.93 -7.40
CA PRO A 475 -12.97 23.82 -7.48
C PRO A 475 -11.51 24.31 -7.55
N GLY A 476 -10.63 23.73 -6.74
CA GLY A 476 -9.19 23.69 -7.04
C GLY A 476 -8.28 24.70 -6.31
N LEU A 477 -8.64 25.13 -5.12
CA LEU A 477 -7.65 25.67 -4.18
C LEU A 477 -7.77 24.89 -2.89
N SER A 478 -6.74 24.09 -2.54
CA SER A 478 -6.44 23.92 -1.12
C SER A 478 -6.43 25.32 -0.52
N HIS A 479 -7.07 25.48 0.64
CA HIS A 479 -7.08 26.74 1.34
C HIS A 479 -5.63 27.05 1.73
N ALA A 480 -4.87 27.65 0.82
CA ALA A 480 -3.68 28.41 1.12
C ALA A 480 -4.16 29.63 1.91
N ALA A 481 -4.62 29.38 3.12
CA ALA A 481 -4.76 30.38 4.15
C ALA A 481 -3.42 31.11 4.16
N GLU A 482 -3.48 32.43 4.36
CA GLU A 482 -2.32 33.18 4.83
C GLU A 482 -1.98 32.63 6.22
N ALA A 483 -1.38 31.44 6.27
CA ALA A 483 -0.76 30.93 7.47
C ALA A 483 0.30 31.96 7.83
N ALA A 484 0.31 32.40 9.09
CA ALA A 484 1.34 33.28 9.60
C ALA A 484 2.73 32.76 9.14
N PRO A 485 3.64 33.61 8.66
CA PRO A 485 4.93 33.18 8.14
C PRO A 485 5.61 32.21 9.11
N GLY A 486 5.82 30.96 8.68
CA GLY A 486 6.47 29.91 9.48
C GLY A 486 5.56 28.89 10.19
N ALA A 487 4.24 29.08 10.23
CA ALA A 487 3.32 28.08 10.78
C ALA A 487 2.91 27.05 9.70
N ARG A 488 3.44 25.82 9.77
CA ARG A 488 3.06 24.73 8.85
C ARG A 488 1.93 23.89 9.43
N PRO A 489 0.92 23.50 8.62
CA PRO A 489 -0.11 22.59 9.08
C PRO A 489 0.48 21.23 9.42
N GLN A 490 -0.11 20.58 10.43
CA GLN A 490 0.23 19.21 10.79
C GLN A 490 -0.74 18.24 10.13
N ALA A 491 -0.22 17.22 9.45
CA ALA A 491 -1.04 16.13 8.96
C ALA A 491 -1.58 15.30 10.14
N ARG A 492 -2.86 14.95 10.05
CA ARG A 492 -3.56 14.07 10.97
C ARG A 492 -4.29 13.00 10.16
N PHE A 493 -4.26 11.75 10.60
CA PHE A 493 -4.85 10.64 9.86
C PHE A 493 -6.03 10.05 10.61
N LEU A 494 -7.17 9.92 9.93
CA LEU A 494 -8.40 9.34 10.47
C LEU A 494 -8.85 8.16 9.59
N PRO A 495 -8.65 6.91 10.04
CA PRO A 495 -9.26 5.75 9.41
C PRO A 495 -10.78 5.74 9.67
N MET A 496 -11.56 6.17 8.70
CA MET A 496 -13.01 6.22 8.75
C MET A 496 -13.62 4.98 8.08
N LEU A 497 -14.44 4.24 8.84
CA LEU A 497 -15.16 3.04 8.40
C LEU A 497 -16.60 3.03 8.92
N CYS A 498 -17.39 1.99 8.63
CA CYS A 498 -18.68 1.82 9.29
C CYS A 498 -18.50 1.80 10.81
N GLN A 499 -19.22 2.68 11.50
CA GLN A 499 -19.15 2.84 12.95
C GLN A 499 -19.97 1.78 13.71
N HIS A 500 -20.76 0.97 13.00
CA HIS A 500 -21.68 -0.03 13.57
C HIS A 500 -22.50 0.55 14.74
N CYS A 501 -23.10 1.72 14.48
CA CYS A 501 -23.93 2.45 15.43
C CYS A 501 -25.01 1.55 16.06
N GLU A 502 -25.22 1.69 17.36
CA GLU A 502 -26.33 1.06 18.07
C GLU A 502 -27.66 1.73 17.70
N ILE A 503 -27.68 3.07 17.66
CA ILE A 503 -28.80 3.86 17.12
C ILE A 503 -28.42 4.24 15.68
N ALA A 504 -28.51 3.26 14.78
CA ALA A 504 -28.06 3.41 13.40
C ALA A 504 -29.12 4.14 12.54
N PRO A 505 -28.90 5.41 12.13
CA PRO A 505 -29.87 6.14 11.30
C PRO A 505 -30.05 5.50 9.91
N CYS A 506 -29.05 4.73 9.45
CA CYS A 506 -29.07 4.06 8.16
C CYS A 506 -29.95 2.79 8.09
N GLU A 507 -30.41 2.25 9.22
CA GLU A 507 -31.28 1.07 9.27
C GLU A 507 -32.77 1.39 9.02
N PRO A 508 -33.44 2.29 9.78
CA PRO A 508 -34.88 2.51 9.65
C PRO A 508 -35.29 3.10 8.30
N VAL A 509 -34.34 3.72 7.57
CA VAL A 509 -34.56 4.27 6.23
C VAL A 509 -34.50 3.23 5.11
N CYS A 510 -34.20 1.96 5.43
CA CYS A 510 -34.18 0.90 4.43
C CYS A 510 -35.57 0.25 4.29
N PRO A 511 -36.30 0.49 3.18
CA PRO A 511 -37.69 0.02 3.05
C PRO A 511 -37.84 -1.51 2.97
N VAL A 512 -36.73 -2.22 2.73
CA VAL A 512 -36.70 -3.68 2.53
C VAL A 512 -35.92 -4.41 3.62
N PHE A 513 -35.50 -3.70 4.67
CA PHE A 513 -34.71 -4.25 5.79
C PHE A 513 -33.42 -4.96 5.36
N ALA A 514 -32.78 -4.47 4.30
CA ALA A 514 -31.46 -4.97 3.88
C ALA A 514 -30.34 -4.54 4.84
N ALA A 515 -30.54 -3.48 5.61
CA ALA A 515 -29.70 -3.09 6.72
C ALA A 515 -30.46 -3.29 8.03
N TYR A 516 -29.88 -4.01 8.98
CA TYR A 516 -30.51 -4.30 10.27
C TYR A 516 -29.47 -4.54 11.37
N HIS A 517 -29.89 -4.40 12.63
CA HIS A 517 -29.06 -4.65 13.79
C HIS A 517 -29.06 -6.14 14.19
N THR A 518 -27.88 -6.72 14.35
CA THR A 518 -27.74 -8.10 14.86
C THR A 518 -27.78 -8.13 16.40
N PRO A 519 -28.09 -9.29 17.02
CA PRO A 519 -28.03 -9.44 18.49
C PRO A 519 -26.64 -9.20 19.12
N GLU A 520 -25.57 -9.12 18.31
CA GLU A 520 -24.19 -8.95 18.77
C GLU A 520 -23.63 -7.54 18.55
N GLY A 521 -24.48 -6.58 18.18
CA GLY A 521 -24.07 -5.17 18.00
C GLY A 521 -23.58 -4.83 16.59
N LEU A 522 -23.59 -5.78 15.66
CA LEU A 522 -23.20 -5.50 14.28
C LEU A 522 -24.40 -4.94 13.51
N ASN A 523 -24.22 -3.78 12.87
CA ASN A 523 -25.05 -3.38 11.74
C ASN A 523 -24.76 -4.34 10.58
N ALA A 524 -25.69 -5.22 10.23
CA ALA A 524 -25.55 -6.14 9.10
C ALA A 524 -25.99 -5.49 7.78
N GLN A 525 -25.35 -5.88 6.68
CA GLN A 525 -25.78 -5.52 5.32
C GLN A 525 -26.03 -6.81 4.53
N VAL A 526 -27.30 -7.06 4.22
CA VAL A 526 -27.75 -8.20 3.44
C VAL A 526 -27.78 -7.78 1.98
N TYR A 527 -26.76 -8.18 1.22
CA TYR A 527 -26.53 -7.68 -0.14
C TYR A 527 -27.68 -8.03 -1.11
N ASN A 528 -28.15 -9.28 -1.09
CA ASN A 528 -29.21 -9.79 -1.96
C ASN A 528 -30.61 -9.22 -1.65
N ARG A 529 -30.81 -8.59 -0.48
CA ARG A 529 -32.07 -7.92 -0.13
C ARG A 529 -32.09 -6.46 -0.57
N CYS A 530 -30.93 -5.86 -0.86
CA CYS A 530 -30.81 -4.45 -1.20
C CYS A 530 -31.41 -4.18 -2.59
N VAL A 531 -32.42 -3.31 -2.66
CA VAL A 531 -33.04 -2.87 -3.92
C VAL A 531 -32.49 -1.53 -4.45
N GLY A 532 -31.41 -1.03 -3.85
CA GLY A 532 -30.66 0.10 -4.40
C GLY A 532 -31.28 1.50 -4.23
N THR A 533 -32.16 1.71 -3.24
CA THR A 533 -32.74 3.05 -2.98
C THR A 533 -31.71 4.10 -2.56
N ARG A 534 -30.52 3.67 -2.09
CA ARG A 534 -29.40 4.51 -1.64
C ARG A 534 -29.67 5.39 -0.41
N TYR A 535 -30.88 5.41 0.12
CA TYR A 535 -31.25 6.33 1.21
C TYR A 535 -30.47 6.07 2.51
N CYS A 536 -30.11 4.81 2.78
CA CYS A 536 -29.22 4.45 3.89
C CYS A 536 -27.84 5.11 3.80
N GLY A 537 -27.36 5.42 2.58
CA GLY A 537 -26.12 6.18 2.37
C GLY A 537 -26.27 7.63 2.79
N ASN A 538 -27.35 8.28 2.36
CA ASN A 538 -27.65 9.68 2.71
C ASN A 538 -27.82 9.87 4.22
N ASN A 539 -28.50 8.94 4.90
CA ASN A 539 -28.76 9.04 6.33
C ASN A 539 -27.57 8.59 7.20
N CYS A 540 -26.48 8.11 6.61
CA CYS A 540 -25.28 7.75 7.35
C CYS A 540 -24.41 9.01 7.54
N PRO A 541 -24.24 9.53 8.77
CA PRO A 541 -23.52 10.78 9.00
C PRO A 541 -22.03 10.68 8.61
N TYR A 542 -21.49 9.47 8.55
CA TYR A 542 -20.11 9.20 8.17
C TYR A 542 -19.91 8.98 6.66
N MET A 543 -20.98 8.86 5.86
CA MET A 543 -20.91 8.57 4.42
C MET A 543 -20.05 7.34 4.07
N VAL A 544 -20.15 6.28 4.88
CA VAL A 544 -19.35 5.03 4.80
C VAL A 544 -20.10 3.86 4.15
N ARG A 545 -21.30 4.12 3.62
CA ARG A 545 -22.00 3.16 2.75
C ARG A 545 -21.69 3.48 1.30
N ARG A 546 -21.24 2.48 0.56
CA ARG A 546 -20.80 2.60 -0.84
C ARG A 546 -21.79 1.91 -1.75
N PHE A 547 -22.10 2.51 -2.89
CA PHE A 547 -23.09 1.98 -3.82
C PHE A 547 -22.41 1.40 -5.05
N ASN A 548 -22.76 0.17 -5.43
CA ASN A 548 -22.30 -0.41 -6.69
C ASN A 548 -23.09 0.18 -7.86
N TRP A 549 -22.45 1.06 -8.61
CA TRP A 549 -23.02 1.67 -9.80
C TRP A 549 -23.00 0.74 -11.02
N PHE A 550 -22.04 -0.19 -11.04
CA PHE A 550 -21.74 -1.04 -12.18
C PHE A 550 -21.70 -2.50 -11.76
N ARG A 551 -21.79 -3.38 -12.76
CA ARG A 551 -21.39 -4.77 -12.62
C ARG A 551 -19.89 -4.84 -12.91
N PHE A 552 -19.14 -5.48 -12.03
CA PHE A 552 -17.70 -5.62 -12.16
C PHE A 552 -17.36 -7.04 -12.60
N ASP A 553 -16.58 -7.14 -13.68
CA ASP A 553 -16.16 -8.43 -14.23
C ASP A 553 -14.81 -8.85 -13.64
N TRP A 554 -14.73 -10.13 -13.27
CA TRP A 554 -13.51 -10.77 -12.79
C TRP A 554 -13.11 -11.85 -13.79
N PRO A 555 -12.32 -11.51 -14.84
CA PRO A 555 -11.92 -12.49 -15.83
C PRO A 555 -11.05 -13.57 -15.19
N ALA A 556 -11.22 -14.83 -15.59
CA ALA A 556 -10.33 -15.90 -15.15
C ALA A 556 -8.87 -15.57 -15.52
N PRO A 557 -7.87 -15.87 -14.67
CA PRO A 557 -7.99 -16.54 -13.36
C PRO A 557 -8.20 -15.59 -12.16
N MET A 558 -8.53 -14.31 -12.36
CA MET A 558 -8.69 -13.33 -11.25
C MET A 558 -9.81 -13.69 -10.27
N THR A 559 -10.73 -14.58 -10.66
CA THR A 559 -11.73 -15.14 -9.74
C THR A 559 -11.10 -15.90 -8.56
N LEU A 560 -9.88 -16.42 -8.71
CA LEU A 560 -9.14 -17.09 -7.63
C LEU A 560 -8.68 -16.13 -6.53
N ALA A 561 -8.61 -14.82 -6.83
CA ALA A 561 -8.26 -13.81 -5.84
C ALA A 561 -9.45 -13.41 -4.94
N LEU A 562 -10.66 -13.90 -5.25
CA LEU A 562 -11.85 -13.60 -4.48
C LEU A 562 -11.92 -14.49 -3.24
N ASN A 563 -12.21 -13.88 -2.10
CA ASN A 563 -12.52 -14.59 -0.87
C ASN A 563 -13.83 -15.38 -1.05
N PRO A 564 -13.81 -16.73 -0.95
CA PRO A 564 -15.01 -17.55 -1.15
C PRO A 564 -16.08 -17.34 -0.06
N ASP A 565 -15.69 -16.84 1.12
CA ASP A 565 -16.59 -16.63 2.26
C ASP A 565 -17.32 -15.29 2.20
N VAL A 566 -17.03 -14.45 1.19
CA VAL A 566 -17.64 -13.12 1.03
C VAL A 566 -18.34 -13.04 -0.32
N THR A 567 -19.64 -12.69 -0.27
CA THR A 567 -20.44 -12.46 -1.48
C THR A 567 -19.76 -11.46 -2.41
N VAL A 568 -19.65 -11.75 -3.70
CA VAL A 568 -19.32 -10.77 -4.74
C VAL A 568 -20.61 -10.05 -5.12
N ARG A 569 -20.61 -8.72 -5.03
CA ARG A 569 -21.84 -7.94 -5.19
C ARG A 569 -22.06 -7.55 -6.65
N ASP A 570 -23.32 -7.54 -7.07
CA ASP A 570 -23.74 -7.02 -8.37
C ASP A 570 -24.03 -5.52 -8.28
N ARG A 571 -24.39 -4.91 -9.43
CA ARG A 571 -24.83 -3.51 -9.48
C ARG A 571 -26.08 -3.30 -8.64
N GLY A 572 -26.30 -2.06 -8.20
CA GLY A 572 -27.54 -1.66 -7.54
C GLY A 572 -27.56 -1.97 -6.04
N VAL A 573 -26.46 -2.44 -5.46
CA VAL A 573 -26.38 -2.88 -4.07
C VAL A 573 -25.52 -1.92 -3.24
N MET A 574 -25.94 -1.67 -2.00
CA MET A 574 -25.14 -0.94 -1.01
C MET A 574 -24.19 -1.88 -0.27
N GLU A 575 -22.98 -1.41 -0.05
CA GLU A 575 -21.91 -2.06 0.69
C GLU A 575 -21.44 -1.17 1.83
N LYS A 576 -20.71 -1.78 2.78
CA LYS A 576 -20.10 -1.10 3.91
C LYS A 576 -19.11 -2.05 4.58
N CYS A 577 -18.22 -1.50 5.41
CA CYS A 577 -17.47 -2.31 6.36
C CYS A 577 -18.44 -3.15 7.22
N THR A 578 -18.19 -4.45 7.32
CA THR A 578 -19.00 -5.42 8.08
C THR A 578 -18.31 -5.91 9.35
N MET A 579 -17.20 -5.28 9.76
CA MET A 579 -16.25 -5.80 10.76
C MET A 579 -15.70 -7.18 10.38
N CYS A 580 -15.53 -7.45 9.08
CA CYS A 580 -15.09 -8.75 8.55
C CYS A 580 -15.94 -9.91 9.12
N VAL A 581 -17.27 -9.81 8.98
CA VAL A 581 -18.23 -10.76 9.56
C VAL A 581 -17.91 -12.22 9.26
N GLN A 582 -17.36 -12.52 8.08
CA GLN A 582 -16.88 -13.85 7.71
C GLN A 582 -15.81 -14.40 8.68
N ARG A 583 -14.91 -13.54 9.16
CA ARG A 583 -13.88 -13.90 10.15
C ARG A 583 -14.45 -14.05 11.55
N ILE A 584 -15.46 -13.23 11.88
CA ILE A 584 -16.19 -13.35 13.15
C ILE A 584 -16.90 -14.72 13.20
N ILE A 585 -17.61 -15.09 12.13
CA ILE A 585 -18.31 -16.37 12.01
C ILE A 585 -17.30 -17.52 12.13
N ALA A 586 -16.24 -17.52 11.32
CA ALA A 586 -15.24 -18.60 11.35
C ALA A 586 -14.57 -18.76 12.73
N GLY A 587 -14.21 -17.66 13.40
CA GLY A 587 -13.63 -17.74 14.75
C GLY A 587 -14.63 -18.18 15.81
N LYS A 588 -15.90 -17.81 15.68
CA LYS A 588 -16.97 -18.32 16.56
C LYS A 588 -17.23 -19.80 16.35
N ASP A 589 -17.25 -20.26 15.10
CA ASP A 589 -17.44 -21.67 14.76
C ASP A 589 -16.33 -22.52 15.37
N ARG A 590 -15.08 -22.11 15.21
CA ARG A 590 -13.94 -22.75 15.87
C ARG A 590 -14.09 -22.79 17.39
N ALA A 591 -14.44 -21.67 18.01
CA ALA A 591 -14.60 -21.61 19.46
C ALA A 591 -15.74 -22.52 19.96
N ARG A 592 -16.85 -22.58 19.21
CA ARG A 592 -17.99 -23.47 19.48
C ARG A 592 -17.57 -24.93 19.39
N ASP A 593 -16.83 -25.31 18.35
CA ASP A 593 -16.32 -26.68 18.17
C ASP A 593 -15.39 -27.09 19.32
N GLU A 594 -14.59 -26.15 19.80
CA GLU A 594 -13.74 -26.29 21.00
C GLU A 594 -14.52 -26.10 22.34
N LYS A 595 -15.85 -25.96 22.29
CA LYS A 595 -16.77 -25.77 23.45
C LYS A 595 -16.35 -24.63 24.39
N ARG A 596 -15.86 -23.54 23.82
CA ARG A 596 -15.42 -22.35 24.56
C ARG A 596 -15.91 -21.07 23.89
N ARG A 597 -15.73 -19.94 24.58
CA ARG A 597 -15.93 -18.62 23.97
C ARG A 597 -14.70 -18.24 23.12
N PRO A 598 -14.86 -17.41 22.08
CA PRO A 598 -13.75 -16.81 21.37
C PRO A 598 -12.81 -16.07 22.34
N ARG A 599 -11.50 -16.20 22.14
CA ARG A 599 -10.49 -15.52 22.95
C ARG A 599 -10.10 -14.19 22.31
N ASP A 600 -9.67 -13.23 23.13
CA ASP A 600 -9.12 -11.97 22.63
C ASP A 600 -7.91 -12.25 21.71
N GLY A 601 -7.88 -11.59 20.54
CA GLY A 601 -6.85 -11.79 19.51
C GLY A 601 -7.03 -13.03 18.62
N GLU A 602 -8.04 -13.89 18.85
CA GLU A 602 -8.34 -15.03 17.97
C GLU A 602 -9.03 -14.59 16.67
N ILE A 603 -9.94 -13.61 16.76
CA ILE A 603 -10.64 -13.02 15.61
C ILE A 603 -9.96 -11.69 15.28
N LEU A 604 -9.18 -11.66 14.21
CA LEU A 604 -8.53 -10.46 13.71
C LEU A 604 -9.19 -10.02 12.40
N THR A 605 -9.71 -8.80 12.38
CA THR A 605 -10.19 -8.20 11.13
C THR A 605 -9.02 -7.94 10.18
N ALA A 606 -9.28 -7.90 8.86
CA ALA A 606 -8.22 -7.67 7.88
C ALA A 606 -7.48 -6.34 8.10
N CYS A 607 -8.22 -5.26 8.44
CA CYS A 607 -7.64 -3.96 8.73
C CYS A 607 -6.81 -3.93 10.02
N GLN A 608 -7.16 -4.74 11.04
CA GLN A 608 -6.35 -4.92 12.25
C GLN A 608 -5.08 -5.72 11.97
N GLN A 609 -5.20 -6.87 11.30
CA GLN A 609 -4.08 -7.79 11.05
C GLN A 609 -2.98 -7.14 10.22
N THR A 610 -3.35 -6.32 9.23
CA THR A 610 -2.38 -5.69 8.33
C THR A 610 -1.73 -4.43 8.89
N CYS A 611 -2.27 -3.85 9.97
CA CYS A 611 -1.83 -2.53 10.44
C CYS A 611 -0.45 -2.64 11.10
N PRO A 612 0.62 -2.06 10.50
CA PRO A 612 1.98 -2.25 11.00
C PRO A 612 2.20 -1.62 12.37
N THR A 613 1.48 -0.54 12.68
CA THR A 613 1.54 0.15 13.97
C THR A 613 0.50 -0.35 14.98
N GLN A 614 -0.31 -1.35 14.62
CA GLN A 614 -1.41 -1.87 15.43
C GLN A 614 -2.38 -0.79 15.93
N ALA A 615 -2.62 0.24 15.12
CA ALA A 615 -3.53 1.32 15.45
C ALA A 615 -4.99 0.84 15.60
N ILE A 616 -5.40 -0.18 14.84
CA ILE A 616 -6.75 -0.75 14.91
C ILE A 616 -6.73 -1.97 15.83
N THR A 617 -7.64 -2.03 16.81
CA THR A 617 -7.87 -3.20 17.66
C THR A 617 -9.35 -3.56 17.62
N PHE A 618 -9.69 -4.80 17.28
CA PHE A 618 -11.06 -5.31 17.29
C PHE A 618 -11.21 -6.44 18.30
N GLY A 619 -12.41 -6.61 18.86
CA GLY A 619 -12.72 -7.71 19.78
C GLY A 619 -14.10 -7.57 20.43
N ASP A 620 -14.35 -8.37 21.46
CA ASP A 620 -15.59 -8.33 22.25
C ASP A 620 -15.50 -7.28 23.37
N LEU A 621 -16.34 -6.24 23.29
CA LEU A 621 -16.47 -5.20 24.31
C LEU A 621 -17.09 -5.74 25.61
N LYS A 622 -17.81 -6.87 25.55
CA LYS A 622 -18.42 -7.51 26.72
C LYS A 622 -17.41 -8.28 27.58
N ASP A 623 -16.25 -8.65 27.02
CA ASP A 623 -15.15 -9.19 27.81
C ASP A 623 -14.32 -8.02 28.40
N PRO A 624 -14.37 -7.77 29.72
CA PRO A 624 -13.62 -6.67 30.34
C PRO A 624 -12.10 -6.86 30.27
N ARG A 625 -11.63 -8.07 29.95
CA ARG A 625 -10.20 -8.37 29.81
C ARG A 625 -9.69 -8.20 28.38
N SER A 626 -10.57 -8.01 27.40
CA SER A 626 -10.18 -7.82 26.01
C SER A 626 -9.42 -6.51 25.83
N ARG A 627 -8.47 -6.50 24.89
CA ARG A 627 -7.69 -5.29 24.57
C ARG A 627 -8.62 -4.16 24.12
N VAL A 628 -9.64 -4.45 23.32
CA VAL A 628 -10.60 -3.45 22.83
C VAL A 628 -11.41 -2.83 23.98
N SER A 629 -11.87 -3.63 24.96
CA SER A 629 -12.65 -3.12 26.09
C SER A 629 -11.81 -2.14 26.93
N ARG A 630 -10.56 -2.53 27.26
CA ARG A 630 -9.62 -1.65 27.97
C ARG A 630 -9.30 -0.37 27.21
N LEU A 631 -9.07 -0.45 25.90
CA LEU A 631 -8.78 0.73 25.07
C LEU A 631 -10.01 1.63 24.94
N SER A 632 -11.21 1.07 24.83
CA SER A 632 -12.45 1.84 24.73
C SER A 632 -12.74 2.66 25.99
N ALA A 633 -12.29 2.17 27.15
CA ALA A 633 -12.35 2.85 28.43
C ALA A 633 -11.14 3.77 28.70
N SER A 634 -10.28 4.00 27.70
CA SER A 634 -9.12 4.90 27.85
C SER A 634 -9.56 6.34 28.08
N ALA A 635 -8.79 7.08 28.85
CA ALA A 635 -8.93 8.52 29.01
C ALA A 635 -8.75 9.31 27.70
N ARG A 636 -8.24 8.67 26.64
CA ARG A 636 -8.12 9.24 25.30
C ARG A 636 -9.30 8.87 24.39
N GLY A 637 -10.21 8.01 24.83
CA GLY A 637 -11.34 7.56 24.02
C GLY A 637 -12.21 8.72 23.58
N TYR A 638 -12.81 8.63 22.40
CA TYR A 638 -13.97 9.40 21.94
C TYR A 638 -14.71 8.73 20.79
N HIS A 639 -15.95 9.17 20.56
CA HIS A 639 -16.77 8.78 19.42
C HIS A 639 -16.82 9.91 18.41
N VAL A 640 -16.52 9.63 17.14
CA VAL A 640 -16.63 10.64 16.09
C VAL A 640 -18.09 11.00 15.88
N LEU A 641 -18.38 12.31 15.87
CA LEU A 641 -19.75 12.85 15.83
C LEU A 641 -20.61 12.34 17.00
N GLY A 642 -20.03 12.29 18.21
CA GLY A 642 -20.69 11.81 19.42
C GLY A 642 -21.95 12.60 19.78
N GLU A 643 -22.00 13.88 19.40
CA GLU A 643 -23.13 14.80 19.58
C GLU A 643 -24.42 14.32 18.89
N LEU A 644 -24.33 13.47 17.87
CA LEU A 644 -25.50 12.94 17.15
C LEU A 644 -26.20 11.80 17.91
N GLY A 645 -25.61 11.28 18.98
CA GLY A 645 -26.22 10.22 19.79
C GLY A 645 -26.39 8.88 19.08
N THR A 646 -25.64 8.62 18.00
CA THR A 646 -25.74 7.35 17.25
C THR A 646 -25.16 6.14 17.98
N ARG A 647 -24.45 6.37 19.09
CA ARG A 647 -23.76 5.36 19.92
C ARG A 647 -22.89 4.38 19.09
N PRO A 648 -21.78 4.86 18.49
CA PRO A 648 -20.84 4.03 17.73
C PRO A 648 -20.27 2.85 18.52
N ALA A 649 -20.03 1.72 17.84
CA ALA A 649 -19.24 0.60 18.37
C ALA A 649 -17.73 0.78 18.15
N VAL A 650 -17.32 1.87 17.49
CA VAL A 650 -15.92 2.23 17.25
C VAL A 650 -15.54 3.41 18.14
N THR A 651 -14.50 3.22 18.95
CA THR A 651 -13.91 4.28 19.79
C THR A 651 -12.56 4.71 19.25
N TYR A 652 -12.38 5.99 18.99
CA TYR A 652 -11.09 6.54 18.58
C TYR A 652 -10.30 6.98 19.81
N LEU A 653 -8.98 6.86 19.77
CA LEU A 653 -8.11 7.44 20.79
C LEU A 653 -7.51 8.73 20.25
N LYS A 654 -7.73 9.85 20.96
CA LYS A 654 -7.20 11.17 20.62
C LYS A 654 -5.70 11.10 20.33
N LYS A 655 -5.24 11.87 19.34
CA LYS A 655 -3.81 11.99 19.04
C LYS A 655 -3.09 12.77 20.13
N VAL A 656 -1.98 12.25 20.65
CA VAL A 656 -1.24 12.93 21.71
C VAL A 656 -0.23 13.89 21.10
N ILE A 657 -0.43 15.18 21.34
CA ILE A 657 0.47 16.23 20.85
C ILE A 657 1.51 16.58 21.91
N ARG A 658 2.78 16.55 21.53
CA ARG A 658 3.87 17.08 22.35
C ARG A 658 4.06 18.54 21.93
N GLY A 659 4.03 19.46 22.89
CA GLY A 659 4.32 20.88 22.63
C GLY A 659 5.72 21.05 22.02
N PRO A 660 6.05 22.25 21.50
CA PRO A 660 7.39 22.52 20.99
C PRO A 660 8.43 22.10 22.03
N ARG A 661 9.48 21.39 21.59
CA ARG A 661 10.63 21.09 22.46
C ARG A 661 11.21 22.45 22.87
N GLY A 662 11.05 22.80 24.14
CA GLY A 662 11.67 23.99 24.73
C GLY A 662 13.17 23.86 24.82
#